data_AF-A0AAV2HCL5-F1
#
_entry.id   AF-A0AAV2HCL5-F1
#
_cell.length_a   1.000
_cell.length_b   1.000
_cell.length_c   1.000
_cell.angle_alpha   90.00
_cell.angle_beta   90.00
_cell.angle_gamma   90.00
#
_symmetry.space_group_name_H-M   'P 1'
#
loop_
_entity.id
_entity.type
_entity.pdbx_description
1 polymer ?
#
loop_
_entity_poly.entity_id
_entity_poly.type
_entity_poly.pdbx_seq_one_letter_code
_entity_poly.pdbx_strand_id
1 'polypeptide(L)'
;MEEESGEAFSHYTPQHPLPEEIKKLTRDKTVCKYCGVSYLIHNEIKALEEKLKVAEKELFNLRGLEKREALLNQEIVMMKQQLEEAHMTVDANTKLISTLNREINEVREKNKALDEALQLYRNKQIANLRQLSKLKQSAKQWKDNLKAIKENFTSNQSGILECMATALQNIRLIPECSAKEVSGLESKVQCLEMEQLVVTQSNKAMTETLKIKDSEIKKKNEELQEKDFALNEQRLEFSKLEASMHEASEKLISLKNAEITLNECQNQVRIMTVELDQYKLHLKTKTSEINDLSNKQKQQELAIQKLNQEIKNKENDLGTYLKQVKTLENQCREYQRKEMESAQSNKLNANEVHELKEELQRVKGDVAALKSEREMMIEAHQNRIEDLRESFKNKMAEAENWPQKLHDAVAAERGRHLAEMKTLEENLKHQFVMELQIEKDKYGELMKKFQDQEKEKTNSKENQRALLEQKYKEDIEDLHRQVTECKRRGQEREEELNKEIASLKKIIKDLQDRSAKLDGSDSGKITDLQNQLAKIHQQLIDAQSSVTLLENRLKEAKDEAQFLQGIVRKECEERFELTEALSEARKELLQLKKPPGGYSSMQKRGSVQSTHSSPSPAPLSDVSDPAMLKSKPPLPPNSINLSYSGDSRTNSSHDKNSDVQLMEARKRISNMMGRT
;
A
#
# COMPACT_ATOMS: atom_id res chain seq x y z
N MET A 1 -48.14 -32.01 47.07
CA MET A 1 -48.02 -33.40 47.55
C MET A 1 -48.00 -33.33 49.05
N GLU A 2 -49.18 -33.06 49.58
CA GLU A 2 -49.58 -33.32 50.93
C GLU A 2 -49.67 -34.83 51.10
N GLU A 3 -49.06 -35.37 52.15
CA GLU A 3 -49.52 -36.62 52.76
C GLU A 3 -49.89 -36.30 54.20
N GLU A 4 -51.18 -36.37 54.50
CA GLU A 4 -51.73 -36.18 55.83
C GLU A 4 -51.33 -37.37 56.71
N SER A 5 -50.11 -37.35 57.23
CA SER A 5 -49.69 -38.16 58.37
C SER A 5 -50.35 -37.62 59.63
N GLY A 6 -51.68 -37.77 59.70
CA GLY A 6 -52.50 -37.29 60.80
C GLY A 6 -51.99 -37.86 62.12
N GLU A 7 -51.48 -36.99 62.99
CA GLU A 7 -51.06 -37.38 64.33
C GLU A 7 -52.26 -37.96 65.07
N ALA A 8 -52.30 -39.29 65.16
CA ALA A 8 -53.27 -40.01 65.98
C ALA A 8 -53.17 -39.44 67.39
N PHE A 9 -54.25 -38.78 67.86
CA PHE A 9 -54.28 -37.99 69.09
C PHE A 9 -53.64 -38.76 70.26
N SER A 10 -52.36 -38.49 70.52
CA SER A 10 -51.61 -39.08 71.61
C SER A 10 -52.16 -38.51 72.90
N HIS A 11 -53.21 -39.15 73.41
CA HIS A 11 -53.84 -38.82 74.67
C HIS A 11 -52.75 -38.83 75.74
N TYR A 12 -52.36 -37.62 76.18
CA TYR A 12 -51.27 -37.39 77.11
C TYR A 12 -51.38 -38.38 78.27
N THR A 13 -50.51 -39.39 78.24
CA THR A 13 -50.49 -40.45 79.23
C THR A 13 -49.67 -39.92 80.39
N PRO A 14 -50.28 -39.55 81.53
CA PRO A 14 -49.55 -38.86 82.58
C PRO A 14 -48.46 -39.77 83.13
N GLN A 15 -47.31 -39.20 83.49
CA GLN A 15 -46.11 -39.95 83.88
C GLN A 15 -46.35 -40.88 85.08
N HIS A 16 -47.33 -40.55 85.92
CA HIS A 16 -48.08 -41.51 86.73
C HIS A 16 -49.51 -41.58 86.20
N PRO A 17 -49.90 -42.64 85.44
CA PRO A 17 -51.28 -42.79 85.04
C PRO A 17 -52.13 -42.93 86.31
N LEU A 18 -53.22 -42.16 86.41
CA LEU A 18 -54.18 -42.31 87.51
C LEU A 18 -54.53 -43.80 87.67
N PRO A 19 -54.52 -44.35 88.90
CA PRO A 19 -54.81 -45.76 89.17
C PRO A 19 -56.07 -46.24 88.46
N GLU A 20 -56.11 -47.51 88.04
CA GLU A 20 -57.19 -48.01 87.17
C GLU A 20 -58.58 -47.85 87.80
N GLU A 21 -58.66 -47.88 89.13
CA GLU A 21 -59.86 -47.61 89.91
C GLU A 21 -60.40 -46.20 89.62
N ILE A 22 -59.52 -45.19 89.57
CA ILE A 22 -59.86 -43.79 89.29
C ILE A 22 -60.19 -43.56 87.82
N LYS A 23 -59.55 -44.29 86.89
CA LYS A 23 -59.92 -44.27 85.47
C LYS A 23 -61.24 -44.96 85.16
N LYS A 24 -61.66 -45.93 85.97
CA LYS A 24 -62.92 -46.69 85.83
C LYS A 24 -64.07 -46.13 86.69
N LEU A 25 -63.83 -45.06 87.46
CA LEU A 25 -64.84 -44.34 88.22
C LEU A 25 -65.76 -43.50 87.30
N THR A 26 -67.07 -43.57 87.51
CA THR A 26 -68.08 -42.84 86.73
C THR A 26 -67.90 -41.32 86.86
N ARG A 27 -68.31 -40.55 85.82
CA ARG A 27 -68.09 -39.09 85.73
C ARG A 27 -68.62 -38.32 86.96
N ASP A 28 -69.78 -38.74 87.45
CA ASP A 28 -70.46 -38.32 88.68
C ASP A 28 -69.63 -38.49 89.98
N LYS A 29 -68.47 -39.14 89.93
CA LYS A 29 -67.47 -39.23 91.01
C LYS A 29 -66.11 -38.58 90.69
N THR A 30 -65.85 -38.18 89.43
CA THR A 30 -64.67 -37.40 89.02
C THR A 30 -64.97 -35.90 88.81
N VAL A 31 -66.18 -35.49 89.16
CA VAL A 31 -66.63 -34.09 89.30
C VAL A 31 -66.67 -33.70 90.77
N CYS A 32 -66.13 -32.54 91.13
CA CYS A 32 -66.21 -32.04 92.50
C CYS A 32 -67.65 -31.61 92.84
N LYS A 33 -68.26 -32.27 93.83
CA LYS A 33 -69.68 -32.05 94.22
C LYS A 33 -70.00 -30.63 94.71
N TYR A 34 -69.01 -29.80 95.03
CA TYR A 34 -69.20 -28.41 95.47
C TYR A 34 -69.06 -27.36 94.37
N CYS A 35 -68.36 -27.64 93.26
CA CYS A 35 -68.13 -26.64 92.20
C CYS A 35 -68.46 -27.12 90.78
N GLY A 36 -68.85 -28.39 90.57
CA GLY A 36 -69.27 -28.91 89.26
C GLY A 36 -68.16 -29.07 88.22
N VAL A 37 -66.98 -28.51 88.46
CA VAL A 37 -65.79 -28.68 87.61
C VAL A 37 -65.27 -30.11 87.76
N SER A 38 -65.05 -30.80 86.63
CA SER A 38 -64.28 -32.05 86.62
C SER A 38 -62.80 -31.74 86.80
N TYR A 39 -62.10 -32.53 87.61
CA TYR A 39 -60.65 -32.41 87.80
C TYR A 39 -59.85 -32.54 86.49
N LEU A 40 -60.46 -33.11 85.44
CA LEU A 40 -59.93 -33.17 84.08
C LEU A 40 -59.76 -31.77 83.43
N ILE A 41 -60.69 -30.82 83.67
CA ILE A 41 -60.69 -29.50 83.04
C ILE A 41 -59.51 -28.65 83.54
N HIS A 42 -59.15 -28.75 84.82
CA HIS A 42 -57.97 -28.03 85.34
C HIS A 42 -56.66 -28.53 84.71
N ASN A 43 -56.59 -29.83 84.38
CA ASN A 43 -55.45 -30.41 83.68
C ASN A 43 -55.38 -29.94 82.21
N GLU A 44 -56.53 -29.76 81.57
CA GLU A 44 -56.66 -29.24 80.20
C GLU A 44 -56.31 -27.75 80.10
N ILE A 45 -56.74 -26.93 81.07
CA ILE A 45 -56.33 -25.51 81.17
C ILE A 45 -54.81 -25.40 81.36
N LYS A 46 -54.22 -26.20 82.25
CA LYS A 46 -52.75 -26.24 82.41
C LYS A 46 -52.02 -26.68 81.14
N ALA A 47 -52.59 -27.60 80.37
CA ALA A 47 -52.03 -28.00 79.08
C ALA A 47 -52.08 -26.86 78.04
N LEU A 48 -53.08 -25.97 78.12
CA LEU A 48 -53.16 -24.75 77.29
C LEU A 48 -52.20 -23.66 77.77
N GLU A 49 -52.07 -23.43 79.08
CA GLU A 49 -51.09 -22.50 79.65
C GLU A 49 -49.65 -22.90 79.29
N GLU A 50 -49.32 -24.20 79.34
CA GLU A 50 -47.98 -24.67 78.97
C GLU A 50 -47.73 -24.58 77.46
N LYS A 51 -48.74 -24.85 76.62
CA LYS A 51 -48.69 -24.58 75.17
C LYS A 51 -48.47 -23.10 74.85
N LEU A 52 -49.08 -22.19 75.60
CA LEU A 52 -48.86 -20.75 75.43
C LEU A 52 -47.40 -20.38 75.73
N LYS A 53 -46.82 -20.85 76.84
CA LYS A 53 -45.40 -20.62 77.17
C LYS A 53 -44.45 -21.20 76.12
N VAL A 54 -44.78 -22.35 75.53
CA VAL A 54 -44.02 -22.94 74.42
C VAL A 54 -44.05 -22.01 73.21
N ALA A 55 -45.23 -21.53 72.79
CA ALA A 55 -45.37 -20.61 71.67
C ALA A 55 -44.71 -19.23 71.92
N GLU A 56 -44.79 -18.68 73.14
CA GLU A 56 -44.09 -17.45 73.52
C GLU A 56 -42.56 -17.61 73.48
N LYS A 57 -42.06 -18.77 73.93
CA LYS A 57 -40.62 -19.12 73.86
C LYS A 57 -40.15 -19.33 72.42
N GLU A 58 -40.99 -19.92 71.56
CA GLU A 58 -40.74 -20.03 70.12
C GLU A 58 -40.67 -18.65 69.47
N LEU A 59 -41.65 -17.77 69.71
CA LEU A 59 -41.62 -16.38 69.22
C LEU A 59 -40.41 -15.59 69.73
N PHE A 60 -39.95 -15.83 70.97
CA PHE A 60 -38.71 -15.24 71.48
C PHE A 60 -37.48 -15.77 70.72
N ASN A 61 -37.40 -17.07 70.44
CA ASN A 61 -36.31 -17.68 69.68
C ASN A 61 -36.27 -17.22 68.21
N LEU A 62 -37.44 -16.91 67.61
CA LEU A 62 -37.54 -16.34 66.26
C LEU A 62 -37.08 -14.87 66.20
N ARG A 63 -37.01 -14.16 67.33
CA ARG A 63 -36.80 -12.72 67.39
C ARG A 63 -35.39 -12.33 66.95
N GLY A 64 -35.30 -11.72 65.77
CA GLY A 64 -34.04 -11.28 65.17
C GLY A 64 -33.50 -12.22 64.09
N LEU A 65 -34.16 -13.34 63.81
CA LEU A 65 -33.82 -14.19 62.66
C LEU A 65 -33.89 -13.39 61.35
N GLU A 66 -34.90 -12.52 61.17
CA GLU A 66 -35.04 -11.62 60.01
C GLU A 66 -33.76 -10.81 59.71
N LYS A 67 -33.09 -10.30 60.75
CA LYS A 67 -31.84 -9.52 60.59
C LYS A 67 -30.66 -10.41 60.23
N ARG A 68 -30.60 -11.62 60.78
CA ARG A 68 -29.59 -12.63 60.42
C ARG A 68 -29.81 -13.13 58.99
N GLU A 69 -31.04 -13.35 58.60
CA GLU A 69 -31.46 -13.73 57.25
C GLU A 69 -31.13 -12.63 56.23
N ALA A 70 -31.39 -11.35 56.55
CA ALA A 70 -30.99 -10.23 55.70
C ALA A 70 -29.46 -10.17 55.48
N LEU A 71 -28.65 -10.38 56.52
CA LEU A 71 -27.19 -10.44 56.41
C LEU A 71 -26.72 -11.67 55.61
N LEU A 72 -27.26 -12.86 55.89
CA LEU A 72 -26.95 -14.08 55.14
C LEU A 72 -27.35 -13.94 53.66
N ASN A 73 -28.47 -13.28 53.35
CA ASN A 73 -28.86 -13.00 51.97
C ASN A 73 -27.90 -12.02 51.28
N GLN A 74 -27.36 -11.02 52.00
CA GLN A 74 -26.32 -10.13 51.48
C GLN A 74 -25.01 -10.88 51.22
N GLU A 75 -24.59 -11.75 52.14
CA GLU A 75 -23.42 -12.64 51.96
C GLU A 75 -23.62 -13.58 50.76
N ILE A 76 -24.80 -14.20 50.62
CA ILE A 76 -25.15 -15.06 49.48
C ILE A 76 -25.10 -14.29 48.16
N VAL A 77 -25.54 -13.03 48.10
CA VAL A 77 -25.44 -12.20 46.89
C VAL A 77 -23.97 -11.88 46.56
N MET A 78 -23.16 -11.50 47.54
CA MET A 78 -21.73 -11.24 47.33
C MET A 78 -20.98 -12.50 46.86
N MET A 79 -21.22 -13.65 47.48
CA MET A 79 -20.60 -14.92 47.11
C MET A 79 -21.04 -15.40 45.72
N LYS A 80 -22.30 -15.13 45.31
CA LYS A 80 -22.76 -15.37 43.93
C LYS A 80 -22.04 -14.49 42.91
N GLN A 81 -21.81 -13.21 43.22
CA GLN A 81 -21.05 -12.33 42.33
C GLN A 81 -19.59 -12.81 42.18
N GLN A 82 -18.92 -13.16 43.29
CA GLN A 82 -17.55 -13.69 43.25
C GLN A 82 -17.45 -15.02 42.47
N LEU A 83 -18.48 -15.87 42.57
CA LEU A 83 -18.58 -17.10 41.78
C LEU A 83 -18.75 -16.83 40.28
N GLU A 84 -19.58 -15.84 39.89
CA GLU A 84 -19.75 -15.43 38.50
C GLU A 84 -18.45 -14.84 37.92
N GLU A 85 -17.78 -13.95 38.66
CA GLU A 85 -16.48 -13.38 38.26
C GLU A 85 -15.39 -14.47 38.09
N ALA A 86 -15.43 -15.51 38.93
CA ALA A 86 -14.57 -16.68 38.79
C ALA A 86 -14.93 -17.53 37.55
N HIS A 87 -16.23 -17.77 37.28
CA HIS A 87 -16.68 -18.48 36.08
C HIS A 87 -16.26 -17.74 34.80
N MET A 88 -16.48 -16.43 34.70
CA MET A 88 -16.04 -15.62 33.56
C MET A 88 -14.52 -15.70 33.34
N THR A 89 -13.74 -15.76 34.43
CA THR A 89 -12.28 -15.91 34.39
C THR A 89 -11.86 -17.31 33.92
N VAL A 90 -12.55 -18.36 34.37
CA VAL A 90 -12.34 -19.74 33.88
C VAL A 90 -12.69 -19.84 32.40
N ASP A 91 -13.85 -19.35 31.96
CA ASP A 91 -14.27 -19.37 30.55
C ASP A 91 -13.28 -18.65 29.63
N ALA A 92 -12.74 -17.50 30.05
CA ALA A 92 -11.73 -16.77 29.30
C ALA A 92 -10.42 -17.58 29.16
N ASN A 93 -9.95 -18.20 30.25
CA ASN A 93 -8.78 -19.08 30.23
C ASN A 93 -9.02 -20.34 29.38
N THR A 94 -10.21 -20.93 29.48
CA THR A 94 -10.68 -22.09 28.73
C THR A 94 -10.73 -21.77 27.23
N LYS A 95 -11.24 -20.60 26.80
CA LYS A 95 -11.18 -20.11 25.40
C LYS A 95 -9.75 -19.83 24.89
N LEU A 96 -8.85 -19.40 25.78
CA LEU A 96 -7.43 -19.21 25.46
C LEU A 96 -6.73 -20.56 25.28
N ILE A 97 -6.93 -21.50 26.20
CA ILE A 97 -6.34 -22.85 26.19
C ILE A 97 -6.76 -23.64 24.94
N SER A 98 -8.02 -23.59 24.49
CA SER A 98 -8.39 -24.23 23.22
C SER A 98 -7.77 -23.58 21.99
N THR A 99 -7.61 -22.24 22.00
CA THR A 99 -6.98 -21.51 20.90
C THR A 99 -5.50 -21.91 20.80
N LEU A 100 -4.79 -21.96 21.93
CA LEU A 100 -3.40 -22.44 22.02
C LEU A 100 -3.28 -23.93 21.67
N ASN A 101 -4.16 -24.81 22.17
CA ASN A 101 -4.14 -26.24 21.84
C ASN A 101 -4.40 -26.51 20.35
N ARG A 102 -5.29 -25.73 19.71
CA ARG A 102 -5.48 -25.77 18.26
C ARG A 102 -4.19 -25.38 17.52
N GLU A 103 -3.53 -24.30 17.93
CA GLU A 103 -2.29 -23.83 17.30
C GLU A 103 -1.12 -24.80 17.52
N ILE A 104 -1.00 -25.38 18.70
CA ILE A 104 -0.06 -26.47 19.01
C ILE A 104 -0.32 -27.69 18.12
N ASN A 105 -1.58 -28.09 17.92
CA ASN A 105 -1.93 -29.21 17.05
C ASN A 105 -1.70 -28.91 15.56
N GLU A 106 -1.97 -27.68 15.10
CA GLU A 106 -1.65 -27.26 13.74
C GLU A 106 -0.13 -27.24 13.49
N VAL A 107 0.67 -26.80 14.46
CA VAL A 107 2.15 -26.88 14.38
C VAL A 107 2.62 -28.33 14.45
N ARG A 108 2.00 -29.17 15.28
CA ARG A 108 2.32 -30.60 15.40
C ARG A 108 2.09 -31.37 14.10
N GLU A 109 0.94 -31.19 13.44
CA GLU A 109 0.66 -31.85 12.16
C GLU A 109 1.51 -31.26 11.01
N LYS A 110 1.83 -29.95 11.02
CA LYS A 110 2.79 -29.36 10.07
C LYS A 110 4.20 -29.96 10.24
N ASN A 111 4.67 -30.12 11.49
CA ASN A 111 5.96 -30.75 11.78
C ASN A 111 5.96 -32.23 11.36
N LYS A 112 4.90 -32.98 11.68
CA LYS A 112 4.75 -34.39 11.28
C LYS A 112 4.74 -34.57 9.76
N ALA A 113 3.98 -33.75 9.02
CA ALA A 113 3.98 -33.77 7.56
C ALA A 113 5.37 -33.41 6.97
N LEU A 114 6.11 -32.51 7.62
CA LEU A 114 7.49 -32.18 7.25
C LEU A 114 8.46 -33.34 7.54
N ASP A 115 8.32 -34.03 8.68
CA ASP A 115 9.10 -35.22 9.02
C ASP A 115 8.81 -36.39 8.07
N GLU A 116 7.55 -36.62 7.71
CA GLU A 116 7.15 -37.61 6.69
C GLU A 116 7.78 -37.26 5.32
N ALA A 117 7.74 -35.99 4.91
CA ALA A 117 8.41 -35.52 3.69
C ALA A 117 9.94 -35.67 3.74
N LEU A 118 10.57 -35.39 4.89
CA LEU A 118 12.01 -35.58 5.11
C LEU A 118 12.40 -37.06 5.11
N GLN A 119 11.57 -37.95 5.66
CA GLN A 119 11.77 -39.40 5.58
C GLN A 119 11.64 -39.90 4.14
N LEU A 120 10.63 -39.46 3.39
CA LEU A 120 10.47 -39.78 1.96
C LEU A 120 11.67 -39.30 1.15
N TYR A 121 12.17 -38.08 1.41
CA TYR A 121 13.37 -37.55 0.76
C TYR A 121 14.63 -38.37 1.10
N ARG A 122 14.87 -38.68 2.38
CA ARG A 122 15.98 -39.54 2.83
C ARG A 122 15.91 -40.93 2.19
N ASN A 123 14.72 -41.55 2.14
CA ASN A 123 14.51 -42.85 1.50
C ASN A 123 14.81 -42.80 -0.01
N LYS A 124 14.39 -41.74 -0.71
CA LYS A 124 14.72 -41.51 -2.12
C LYS A 124 16.22 -41.28 -2.34
N GLN A 125 16.89 -40.55 -1.44
CA GLN A 125 18.34 -40.35 -1.47
C GLN A 125 19.10 -41.69 -1.27
N ILE A 126 18.68 -42.52 -0.31
CA ILE A 126 19.23 -43.86 -0.07
C ILE A 126 19.00 -44.78 -1.28
N ALA A 127 17.83 -44.73 -1.91
CA ALA A 127 17.54 -45.48 -3.14
C ALA A 127 18.47 -45.06 -4.29
N ASN A 128 18.66 -43.75 -4.50
CA ASN A 128 19.58 -43.22 -5.51
C ASN A 128 21.04 -43.61 -5.23
N LEU A 129 21.49 -43.57 -3.97
CA LEU A 129 22.83 -44.02 -3.58
C LEU A 129 23.02 -45.53 -3.82
N ARG A 130 21.99 -46.35 -3.59
CA ARG A 130 21.99 -47.80 -3.92
C ARG A 130 22.00 -48.07 -5.43
N GLN A 131 21.38 -47.20 -6.24
CA GLN A 131 21.49 -47.28 -7.70
C GLN A 131 22.90 -46.88 -8.17
N LEU A 132 23.45 -45.79 -7.63
CA LEU A 132 24.79 -45.31 -7.95
C LEU A 132 25.87 -46.34 -7.54
N SER A 133 25.72 -47.03 -6.40
CA SER A 133 26.66 -48.09 -6.00
C SER A 133 26.59 -49.32 -6.92
N LYS A 134 25.38 -49.73 -7.37
CA LYS A 134 25.21 -50.76 -8.39
C LYS A 134 25.86 -50.37 -9.71
N LEU A 135 25.61 -49.16 -10.22
CA LEU A 135 26.23 -48.65 -11.45
C LEU A 135 27.76 -48.60 -11.34
N LYS A 136 28.30 -48.16 -10.20
CA LYS A 136 29.74 -48.16 -9.91
C LYS A 136 30.33 -49.58 -9.87
N GLN A 137 29.59 -50.55 -9.32
CA GLN A 137 30.00 -51.96 -9.33
C GLN A 137 30.00 -52.54 -10.74
N SER A 138 28.95 -52.31 -11.52
CA SER A 138 28.88 -52.75 -12.93
C SER A 138 29.96 -52.08 -13.78
N ALA A 139 30.22 -50.78 -13.61
CA ALA A 139 31.31 -50.09 -14.29
C ALA A 139 32.69 -50.67 -13.94
N LYS A 140 32.90 -51.09 -12.68
CA LYS A 140 34.12 -51.83 -12.28
C LYS A 140 34.17 -53.19 -12.97
N GLN A 141 33.09 -53.97 -12.96
CA GLN A 141 33.02 -55.28 -13.63
C GLN A 141 33.31 -55.17 -15.13
N TRP A 142 32.76 -54.18 -15.83
CA TRP A 142 33.07 -53.91 -17.24
C TRP A 142 34.56 -53.56 -17.46
N LYS A 143 35.16 -52.76 -16.58
CA LYS A 143 36.59 -52.43 -16.64
C LYS A 143 37.48 -53.66 -16.41
N ASP A 144 37.14 -54.48 -15.42
CA ASP A 144 37.89 -55.69 -15.06
C ASP A 144 37.74 -56.75 -16.17
N ASN A 145 36.55 -56.90 -16.75
CA ASN A 145 36.30 -57.74 -17.93
C ASN A 145 37.09 -57.27 -19.17
N LEU A 146 37.11 -55.96 -19.46
CA LEU A 146 37.91 -55.40 -20.56
C LEU A 146 39.41 -55.61 -20.35
N LYS A 147 39.89 -55.54 -19.11
CA LYS A 147 41.27 -55.88 -18.75
C LYS A 147 41.56 -57.35 -19.02
N ALA A 148 40.69 -58.27 -18.58
CA ALA A 148 40.83 -59.71 -18.83
C ALA A 148 40.79 -60.05 -20.33
N ILE A 149 39.89 -59.42 -21.11
CA ILE A 149 39.83 -59.59 -22.58
C ILE A 149 41.14 -59.12 -23.22
N LYS A 150 41.70 -57.98 -22.80
CA LYS A 150 42.98 -57.48 -23.29
C LYS A 150 44.13 -58.44 -22.94
N GLU A 151 44.18 -58.92 -21.71
CA GLU A 151 45.23 -59.83 -21.22
C GLU A 151 45.17 -61.18 -21.97
N ASN A 152 43.97 -61.74 -22.15
CA ASN A 152 43.75 -62.93 -22.98
C ASN A 152 44.15 -62.69 -24.44
N PHE A 153 43.83 -61.54 -25.03
CA PHE A 153 44.24 -61.22 -26.40
C PHE A 153 45.76 -61.14 -26.53
N THR A 154 46.46 -60.50 -25.59
CA THR A 154 47.94 -60.46 -25.58
C THR A 154 48.55 -61.84 -25.35
N SER A 155 47.96 -62.68 -24.51
CA SER A 155 48.43 -64.06 -24.27
C SER A 155 48.20 -64.96 -25.48
N ASN A 156 47.09 -64.80 -26.19
CA ASN A 156 46.84 -65.51 -27.45
C ASN A 156 47.79 -65.02 -28.55
N GLN A 157 48.07 -63.72 -28.61
CA GLN A 157 49.04 -63.15 -29.55
C GLN A 157 50.46 -63.68 -29.29
N SER A 158 50.92 -63.72 -28.03
CA SER A 158 52.22 -64.31 -27.70
C SER A 158 52.25 -65.81 -27.98
N GLY A 159 51.19 -66.56 -27.63
CA GLY A 159 51.08 -68.00 -27.92
C GLY A 159 51.10 -68.31 -29.43
N ILE A 160 50.43 -67.51 -30.26
CA ILE A 160 50.50 -67.65 -31.73
C ILE A 160 51.91 -67.39 -32.24
N LEU A 161 52.58 -66.33 -31.75
CA LEU A 161 53.97 -66.02 -32.13
C LEU A 161 54.95 -67.10 -31.67
N GLU A 162 54.75 -67.68 -30.48
CA GLU A 162 55.52 -68.80 -29.95
C GLU A 162 55.29 -70.06 -30.79
N CYS A 163 54.05 -70.43 -31.10
CA CYS A 163 53.74 -71.54 -32.00
C CYS A 163 54.38 -71.35 -33.40
N MET A 164 54.38 -70.13 -33.96
CA MET A 164 55.06 -69.83 -35.21
C MET A 164 56.58 -69.95 -35.11
N ALA A 165 57.19 -69.47 -34.01
CA ALA A 165 58.62 -69.60 -33.76
C ALA A 165 59.04 -71.06 -33.56
N THR A 166 58.26 -71.84 -32.81
CA THR A 166 58.46 -73.28 -32.61
C THR A 166 58.27 -74.07 -33.90
N ALA A 167 57.29 -73.74 -34.73
CA ALA A 167 57.14 -74.36 -36.06
C ALA A 167 58.36 -74.09 -36.96
N LEU A 168 58.84 -72.85 -37.00
CA LEU A 168 60.06 -72.48 -37.75
C LEU A 168 61.31 -73.17 -37.19
N GLN A 169 61.42 -73.33 -35.87
CA GLN A 169 62.55 -74.03 -35.25
C GLN A 169 62.49 -75.55 -35.47
N ASN A 170 61.31 -76.16 -35.42
CA ASN A 170 61.13 -77.58 -35.75
C ASN A 170 61.50 -77.84 -37.22
N ILE A 171 61.09 -76.98 -38.15
CA ILE A 171 61.50 -77.04 -39.57
C ILE A 171 63.03 -77.00 -39.73
N ARG A 172 63.74 -76.23 -38.89
CA ARG A 172 65.22 -76.18 -38.87
C ARG A 172 65.87 -77.41 -38.24
N LEU A 173 65.21 -78.11 -37.32
CA LEU A 173 65.76 -79.23 -36.56
C LEU A 173 65.54 -80.60 -37.23
N ILE A 174 64.62 -80.72 -38.18
CA ILE A 174 64.38 -81.96 -38.97
C ILE A 174 65.69 -82.62 -39.47
N PRO A 175 66.67 -81.88 -40.06
CA PRO A 175 67.94 -82.47 -40.48
C PRO A 175 68.73 -83.10 -39.32
N GLU A 176 68.85 -82.41 -38.18
CA GLU A 176 69.58 -82.93 -37.01
C GLU A 176 68.93 -84.15 -36.38
N CYS A 177 67.59 -84.15 -36.28
CA CYS A 177 66.84 -85.30 -35.77
C CYS A 177 67.07 -86.53 -36.65
N SER A 178 66.99 -86.37 -37.98
CA SER A 178 67.25 -87.47 -38.92
C SER A 178 68.67 -88.05 -38.82
N ALA A 179 69.67 -87.25 -38.44
CA ALA A 179 71.04 -87.71 -38.24
C ALA A 179 71.22 -88.45 -36.89
N LYS A 180 70.54 -88.02 -35.83
CA LYS A 180 70.62 -88.64 -34.49
C LYS A 180 69.84 -89.94 -34.37
N GLU A 181 68.75 -90.10 -35.11
CA GLU A 181 67.96 -91.33 -35.10
C GLU A 181 68.74 -92.53 -35.69
N VAL A 182 69.60 -92.27 -36.69
CA VAL A 182 70.54 -93.26 -37.23
C VAL A 182 71.50 -93.77 -36.15
N SER A 183 72.16 -92.88 -35.40
CA SER A 183 73.13 -93.29 -34.37
C SER A 183 72.48 -93.89 -33.11
N GLY A 184 71.25 -93.48 -32.78
CA GLY A 184 70.51 -94.02 -31.64
C GLY A 184 70.16 -95.51 -31.76
N LEU A 185 70.08 -96.04 -32.99
CA LEU A 185 69.90 -97.46 -33.26
C LEU A 185 71.18 -98.27 -33.02
N GLU A 186 72.36 -97.67 -33.17
CA GLU A 186 73.66 -98.34 -33.02
C GLU A 186 73.95 -98.69 -31.55
N SER A 187 73.80 -97.74 -30.62
CA SER A 187 74.10 -97.95 -29.20
C SER A 187 73.11 -98.88 -28.49
N LYS A 188 71.87 -99.00 -29.00
CA LYS A 188 70.81 -99.79 -28.36
C LYS A 188 71.12 -101.29 -28.29
N VAL A 189 72.03 -101.75 -29.16
CA VAL A 189 72.56 -103.12 -29.20
C VAL A 189 73.36 -103.47 -27.94
N GLN A 190 74.08 -102.51 -27.35
CA GLN A 190 75.04 -102.78 -26.25
C GLN A 190 74.39 -102.95 -24.87
N CYS A 191 73.24 -102.31 -24.59
CA CYS A 191 72.67 -102.34 -23.24
C CYS A 191 72.02 -103.68 -22.85
N LEU A 192 71.58 -104.48 -23.82
CA LEU A 192 70.99 -105.80 -23.58
C LEU A 192 71.99 -106.79 -22.97
N GLU A 193 73.30 -106.52 -23.08
CA GLU A 193 74.37 -107.39 -22.57
C GLU A 193 74.52 -107.30 -21.03
N MET A 194 73.95 -106.29 -20.36
CA MET A 194 74.27 -105.98 -18.96
C MET A 194 73.13 -106.25 -17.94
N GLU A 195 71.86 -106.30 -18.35
CA GLU A 195 70.75 -106.60 -17.43
C GLU A 195 70.83 -108.00 -16.80
N GLN A 196 71.50 -108.93 -17.48
CA GLN A 196 71.65 -110.34 -17.08
C GLN A 196 72.40 -110.53 -15.74
N LEU A 197 73.10 -109.49 -15.25
CA LEU A 197 73.99 -109.57 -14.08
C LEU A 197 73.30 -109.35 -12.72
N VAL A 198 72.17 -108.65 -12.67
CA VAL A 198 71.64 -108.07 -11.40
C VAL A 198 70.67 -108.99 -10.65
N VAL A 199 69.93 -109.85 -11.36
CA VAL A 199 68.82 -110.66 -10.80
C VAL A 199 69.29 -111.64 -9.69
N THR A 200 70.57 -112.01 -9.68
CA THR A 200 71.15 -113.05 -8.80
C THR A 200 71.34 -112.66 -7.33
N GLN A 201 71.22 -111.39 -6.92
CA GLN A 201 71.60 -110.96 -5.56
C GLN A 201 70.45 -110.78 -4.54
N SER A 202 69.19 -110.65 -4.95
CA SER A 202 68.11 -110.03 -4.13
C SER A 202 67.51 -110.89 -2.98
N ASN A 203 68.10 -112.02 -2.61
CA ASN A 203 67.31 -113.19 -2.21
C ASN A 203 67.37 -113.61 -0.71
N LYS A 204 67.34 -112.67 0.28
CA LYS A 204 67.78 -113.02 1.66
C LYS A 204 67.14 -112.38 2.93
N ALA A 205 66.09 -111.54 2.85
CA ALA A 205 65.82 -110.57 3.96
C ALA A 205 64.46 -110.64 4.73
N MET A 206 63.53 -111.56 4.45
CA MET A 206 62.09 -111.26 4.64
C MET A 206 61.29 -112.17 5.62
N THR A 207 61.92 -112.75 6.65
CA THR A 207 61.36 -113.94 7.37
C THR A 207 60.71 -113.69 8.76
N GLU A 208 61.06 -112.65 9.51
CA GLU A 208 60.96 -112.70 10.99
C GLU A 208 59.69 -112.11 11.66
N THR A 209 59.07 -111.05 11.11
CA THR A 209 58.46 -109.99 11.97
C THR A 209 56.97 -110.11 12.33
N LEU A 210 56.16 -110.98 11.71
CA LEU A 210 54.68 -110.89 11.78
C LEU A 210 54.00 -111.61 12.97
N LYS A 211 54.72 -111.96 14.02
CA LYS A 211 54.32 -112.99 15.01
C LYS A 211 53.46 -112.55 16.23
N ILE A 212 53.01 -111.30 16.30
CA ILE A 212 52.60 -110.66 17.59
C ILE A 212 51.10 -110.24 17.68
N LYS A 213 50.28 -110.44 16.63
CA LYS A 213 48.88 -109.91 16.56
C LYS A 213 47.77 -110.82 17.14
N ASP A 214 48.10 -111.62 18.16
CA ASP A 214 47.23 -112.66 18.73
C ASP A 214 46.39 -112.17 19.93
N SER A 215 45.21 -111.56 19.71
CA SER A 215 44.29 -111.22 20.84
C SER A 215 42.81 -110.91 20.53
N GLU A 216 42.32 -110.93 19.28
CA GLU A 216 40.93 -110.48 18.97
C GLU A 216 39.84 -111.57 19.13
N ILE A 217 40.20 -112.77 19.59
CA ILE A 217 39.24 -113.80 20.00
C ILE A 217 38.64 -113.45 21.37
N LYS A 218 37.30 -113.31 21.46
CA LYS A 218 36.47 -114.03 22.48
C LYS A 218 34.97 -113.68 22.52
N LYS A 219 34.49 -112.54 22.00
CA LYS A 219 33.22 -111.96 22.51
C LYS A 219 31.94 -112.13 21.67
N LYS A 220 31.86 -113.01 20.66
CA LYS A 220 30.64 -113.12 19.83
C LYS A 220 30.40 -114.45 19.08
N ASN A 221 30.58 -115.63 19.70
CA ASN A 221 30.19 -116.91 19.09
C ASN A 221 29.76 -118.00 20.12
N GLU A 222 28.89 -117.64 21.07
CA GLU A 222 28.27 -118.61 21.99
C GLU A 222 26.75 -118.43 21.93
N GLU A 223 26.12 -119.17 21.01
CA GLU A 223 24.66 -119.35 20.93
C GLU A 223 24.25 -120.60 21.71
N LEU A 224 23.02 -120.64 22.20
CA LEU A 224 22.49 -121.68 23.09
C LEU A 224 21.63 -122.71 22.33
N GLN A 225 21.80 -123.99 22.70
CA GLN A 225 20.90 -125.13 22.44
C GLN A 225 20.82 -125.57 20.95
N GLU A 226 20.92 -126.85 20.61
CA GLU A 226 20.19 -128.01 21.15
C GLU A 226 20.99 -129.34 21.14
N LYS A 227 20.54 -130.32 21.96
CA LYS A 227 20.58 -131.80 21.75
C LYS A 227 21.95 -132.53 21.68
N ASP A 228 22.09 -133.80 22.08
CA ASP A 228 21.32 -134.60 23.07
C ASP A 228 22.13 -135.83 23.56
N PHE A 229 21.71 -136.39 24.70
CA PHE A 229 21.75 -137.82 25.12
C PHE A 229 22.89 -138.80 24.68
N ALA A 230 23.68 -139.34 25.65
CA ALA A 230 23.86 -140.80 25.91
C ALA A 230 25.06 -141.18 26.85
N LEU A 231 24.80 -142.09 27.84
CA LEU A 231 25.64 -143.21 28.38
C LEU A 231 27.12 -142.99 28.85
N ASN A 232 27.69 -143.68 29.88
CA ASN A 232 27.17 -144.68 30.83
C ASN A 232 28.00 -144.76 32.17
N GLU A 233 27.54 -145.59 33.12
CA GLU A 233 27.89 -145.73 34.55
C GLU A 233 29.22 -146.40 35.04
N GLN A 234 29.58 -146.08 36.31
CA GLN A 234 30.08 -146.89 37.46
C GLN A 234 31.25 -147.92 37.39
N ARG A 235 32.01 -148.02 38.51
CA ARG A 235 32.18 -149.25 39.36
C ARG A 235 32.89 -148.97 40.73
N LEU A 236 32.92 -149.95 41.67
CA LEU A 236 33.17 -149.79 43.13
C LEU A 236 33.90 -151.00 43.84
N GLU A 237 34.55 -150.72 45.00
CA GLU A 237 34.69 -151.50 46.29
C GLU A 237 35.57 -152.75 46.61
N PHE A 238 35.88 -152.96 47.94
CA PHE A 238 36.27 -154.16 48.76
C PHE A 238 36.71 -153.77 50.25
N SER A 239 36.99 -154.55 51.35
CA SER A 239 37.06 -156.00 51.75
C SER A 239 37.43 -156.32 53.27
N LYS A 240 36.65 -157.17 54.03
CA LYS A 240 37.02 -158.24 55.06
C LYS A 240 37.31 -158.02 56.61
N LEU A 241 37.12 -159.12 57.44
CA LEU A 241 37.32 -159.43 58.92
C LEU A 241 37.55 -161.00 59.16
N GLU A 242 37.61 -161.78 60.29
CA GLU A 242 37.52 -161.81 61.82
C GLU A 242 38.06 -163.21 62.39
N ALA A 243 37.99 -163.87 63.61
CA ALA A 243 37.53 -163.79 65.06
C ALA A 243 38.03 -165.01 65.99
N SER A 244 37.61 -165.17 67.29
CA SER A 244 37.55 -166.41 68.20
C SER A 244 38.70 -166.77 69.25
N MET A 245 38.65 -167.76 70.22
CA MET A 245 37.87 -167.99 71.51
C MET A 245 38.37 -169.20 72.45
N HIS A 246 37.95 -169.32 73.76
CA HIS A 246 37.96 -170.48 74.79
C HIS A 246 39.27 -170.87 75.61
N GLU A 247 39.40 -171.69 76.71
CA GLU A 247 38.56 -172.63 77.58
C GLU A 247 39.12 -172.93 79.06
N ALA A 248 38.60 -173.88 79.91
CA ALA A 248 39.00 -174.18 81.36
C ALA A 248 38.49 -175.54 82.02
N SER A 249 38.89 -175.98 83.27
CA SER A 249 38.15 -176.91 84.25
C SER A 249 38.94 -177.58 85.46
N GLU A 250 38.36 -177.75 86.69
CA GLU A 250 38.26 -179.00 87.55
C GLU A 250 37.68 -178.82 89.01
N LYS A 251 37.54 -179.93 89.81
CA LYS A 251 36.64 -180.17 90.99
C LYS A 251 37.33 -180.28 92.39
N LEU A 252 36.73 -180.76 93.52
CA LEU A 252 35.48 -180.47 94.30
C LEU A 252 35.26 -181.54 95.43
N ILE A 253 36.02 -181.55 96.55
CA ILE A 253 35.74 -182.44 97.73
C ILE A 253 36.16 -181.81 99.08
N SER A 254 35.28 -181.08 99.77
CA SER A 254 35.48 -180.67 101.19
C SER A 254 34.18 -180.41 101.98
N LEU A 255 33.02 -180.62 101.36
CA LEU A 255 31.75 -179.96 101.70
C LEU A 255 31.06 -180.36 103.02
N LYS A 256 31.58 -181.33 103.79
CA LYS A 256 30.86 -181.88 104.96
C LYS A 256 31.17 -181.22 106.31
N ASN A 257 32.19 -180.38 106.38
CA ASN A 257 32.50 -179.60 107.60
C ASN A 257 31.88 -178.18 107.59
N ALA A 258 31.21 -177.78 106.49
CA ALA A 258 30.67 -176.43 106.29
C ALA A 258 29.25 -176.21 106.85
N GLU A 259 28.57 -177.28 107.27
CA GLU A 259 27.14 -177.24 107.59
C GLU A 259 26.82 -176.58 108.95
N ILE A 260 27.75 -176.66 109.91
CA ILE A 260 27.56 -176.07 111.25
C ILE A 260 27.83 -174.56 111.24
N THR A 261 28.91 -174.11 110.58
CA THR A 261 29.24 -172.68 110.44
C THR A 261 28.28 -171.90 109.54
N LEU A 262 27.49 -172.59 108.71
CA LEU A 262 26.45 -171.98 107.87
C LEU A 262 25.33 -171.34 108.71
N ASN A 263 24.95 -171.96 109.83
CA ASN A 263 23.76 -171.58 110.60
C ASN A 263 23.99 -170.29 111.43
N GLU A 264 25.20 -170.09 111.96
CA GLU A 264 25.58 -168.84 112.65
C GLU A 264 25.72 -167.68 111.66
N CYS A 265 26.28 -167.92 110.47
CA CYS A 265 26.34 -166.93 109.39
C CYS A 265 24.95 -166.44 108.93
N GLN A 266 23.94 -167.32 108.90
CA GLN A 266 22.58 -166.96 108.48
C GLN A 266 21.92 -165.90 109.38
N ASN A 267 22.13 -165.95 110.70
CA ASN A 267 21.60 -164.93 111.62
C ASN A 267 22.25 -163.56 111.41
N GLN A 268 23.58 -163.52 111.19
CA GLN A 268 24.28 -162.26 110.96
C GLN A 268 23.87 -161.60 109.63
N VAL A 269 23.67 -162.40 108.58
CA VAL A 269 23.11 -161.94 107.29
C VAL A 269 21.71 -161.34 107.49
N ARG A 270 20.87 -161.92 108.36
CA ARG A 270 19.51 -161.42 108.60
C ARG A 270 19.48 -160.02 109.24
N ILE A 271 20.43 -159.71 110.14
CA ILE A 271 20.56 -158.37 110.73
C ILE A 271 21.02 -157.37 109.67
N MET A 272 22.13 -157.67 108.97
CA MET A 272 22.65 -156.81 107.91
C MET A 272 21.64 -156.56 106.78
N THR A 273 20.75 -157.50 106.49
CA THR A 273 19.67 -157.32 105.50
C THR A 273 18.68 -156.23 105.92
N VAL A 274 18.30 -156.17 107.20
CA VAL A 274 17.37 -155.14 107.72
C VAL A 274 18.02 -153.75 107.69
N GLU A 275 19.29 -153.64 108.08
CA GLU A 275 20.05 -152.39 108.00
C GLU A 275 20.21 -151.92 106.54
N LEU A 276 20.56 -152.83 105.64
CA LEU A 276 20.68 -152.57 104.21
C LEU A 276 19.35 -152.05 103.61
N ASP A 277 18.20 -152.60 104.02
CA ASP A 277 16.89 -152.13 103.57
C ASP A 277 16.50 -150.77 104.16
N GLN A 278 16.92 -150.45 105.40
CA GLN A 278 16.80 -149.08 105.93
C GLN A 278 17.65 -148.08 105.15
N TYR A 279 18.91 -148.43 104.82
CA TYR A 279 19.76 -147.58 103.98
C TYR A 279 19.20 -147.41 102.56
N LYS A 280 18.63 -148.46 101.94
CA LYS A 280 17.92 -148.35 100.66
C LYS A 280 16.73 -147.38 100.74
N LEU A 281 15.96 -147.42 101.84
CA LEU A 281 14.84 -146.51 102.04
C LEU A 281 15.32 -145.06 102.19
N HIS A 282 16.36 -144.83 103.01
CA HIS A 282 16.93 -143.49 103.19
C HIS A 282 17.52 -142.94 101.87
N LEU A 283 18.21 -143.77 101.09
CA LEU A 283 18.69 -143.41 99.75
C LEU A 283 17.54 -143.05 98.81
N LYS A 284 16.44 -143.82 98.77
CA LYS A 284 15.23 -143.46 97.98
C LYS A 284 14.65 -142.11 98.40
N THR A 285 14.58 -141.83 99.70
CA THR A 285 14.12 -140.53 100.22
C THR A 285 15.06 -139.39 99.80
N LYS A 286 16.38 -139.56 99.91
CA LYS A 286 17.34 -138.55 99.44
C LYS A 286 17.36 -138.38 97.92
N THR A 287 17.13 -139.44 97.15
CA THR A 287 16.95 -139.34 95.69
C THR A 287 15.69 -138.56 95.31
N SER A 288 14.57 -138.70 96.06
CA SER A 288 13.37 -137.89 95.84
C SER A 288 13.57 -136.42 96.26
N GLU A 289 14.21 -136.15 97.41
CA GLU A 289 14.59 -134.78 97.81
C GLU A 289 15.46 -134.08 96.74
N ILE A 290 16.47 -134.78 96.20
CA ILE A 290 17.35 -134.25 95.14
C ILE A 290 16.56 -134.01 93.84
N ASN A 291 15.65 -134.91 93.46
CA ASN A 291 14.80 -134.71 92.29
C ASN A 291 13.84 -133.52 92.46
N ASP A 292 13.24 -133.34 93.63
CA ASP A 292 12.36 -132.20 93.93
C ASP A 292 13.13 -130.87 93.94
N LEU A 293 14.36 -130.86 94.45
CA LEU A 293 15.25 -129.69 94.36
C LEU A 293 15.67 -129.40 92.91
N SER A 294 16.02 -130.43 92.13
CA SER A 294 16.32 -130.28 90.69
C SER A 294 15.12 -129.75 89.89
N ASN A 295 13.91 -130.21 90.23
CA ASN A 295 12.67 -129.73 89.60
C ASN A 295 12.36 -128.28 89.99
N LYS A 296 12.58 -127.89 91.25
CA LYS A 296 12.47 -126.49 91.71
C LYS A 296 13.50 -125.58 91.03
N GLN A 297 14.74 -126.04 90.88
CA GLN A 297 15.79 -125.32 90.15
C GLN A 297 15.36 -125.09 88.69
N LYS A 298 14.92 -126.14 87.97
CA LYS A 298 14.44 -126.02 86.58
C LYS A 298 13.24 -125.07 86.45
N GLN A 299 12.34 -125.05 87.44
CA GLN A 299 11.23 -124.09 87.49
C GLN A 299 11.71 -122.64 87.68
N GLN A 300 12.72 -122.42 88.52
CA GLN A 300 13.35 -121.11 88.71
C GLN A 300 14.12 -120.65 87.46
N GLU A 301 14.89 -121.54 86.82
CA GLU A 301 15.57 -121.27 85.55
C GLU A 301 14.57 -120.89 84.45
N LEU A 302 13.45 -121.61 84.32
CA LEU A 302 12.37 -121.27 83.40
C LEU A 302 11.72 -119.91 83.71
N ALA A 303 11.56 -119.57 84.99
CA ALA A 303 11.03 -118.27 85.40
C ALA A 303 12.00 -117.11 85.07
N ILE A 304 13.30 -117.31 85.31
CA ILE A 304 14.36 -116.35 84.96
C ILE A 304 14.43 -116.16 83.44
N GLN A 305 14.32 -117.24 82.65
CA GLN A 305 14.26 -117.14 81.17
C GLN A 305 13.05 -116.33 80.69
N LYS A 306 11.87 -116.53 81.30
CA LYS A 306 10.67 -115.73 80.99
C LYS A 306 10.86 -114.25 81.32
N LEU A 307 11.37 -113.93 82.51
CA LEU A 307 11.64 -112.55 82.93
C LEU A 307 12.69 -111.87 82.05
N ASN A 308 13.77 -112.57 81.69
CA ASN A 308 14.78 -112.03 80.76
C ASN A 308 14.20 -111.76 79.36
N GLN A 309 13.30 -112.62 78.87
CA GLN A 309 12.61 -112.37 77.60
C GLN A 309 11.61 -111.21 77.70
N GLU A 310 10.93 -111.05 78.84
CA GLU A 310 10.04 -109.91 79.09
C GLU A 310 10.81 -108.58 79.19
N ILE A 311 11.93 -108.55 79.92
CA ILE A 311 12.84 -107.39 79.96
C ILE A 311 13.31 -107.04 78.54
N LYS A 312 13.80 -108.02 77.77
CA LYS A 312 14.23 -107.81 76.39
C LYS A 312 13.09 -107.32 75.48
N ASN A 313 11.85 -107.77 75.71
CA ASN A 313 10.69 -107.23 75.01
C ASN A 313 10.45 -105.76 75.39
N LYS A 314 10.55 -105.40 76.68
CA LYS A 314 10.38 -104.02 77.16
C LYS A 314 11.51 -103.08 76.71
N GLU A 315 12.73 -103.56 76.59
CA GLU A 315 13.85 -102.83 75.97
C GLU A 315 13.59 -102.54 74.48
N ASN A 316 13.05 -103.52 73.75
CA ASN A 316 12.63 -103.31 72.36
C ASN A 316 11.45 -102.32 72.27
N ASP A 317 10.42 -102.46 73.11
CA ASP A 317 9.28 -101.53 73.20
C ASP A 317 9.80 -100.10 73.42
N LEU A 318 10.62 -99.88 74.45
CA LEU A 318 11.26 -98.59 74.76
C LEU A 318 12.08 -98.06 73.57
N GLY A 319 12.83 -98.94 72.90
CA GLY A 319 13.58 -98.61 71.69
C GLY A 319 12.69 -98.20 70.50
N THR A 320 11.44 -98.67 70.42
CA THR A 320 10.46 -98.17 69.44
C THR A 320 9.85 -96.83 69.88
N TYR A 321 9.48 -96.66 71.15
CA TYR A 321 8.94 -95.40 71.66
C TYR A 321 9.95 -94.25 71.54
N LEU A 322 11.23 -94.47 71.83
CA LEU A 322 12.29 -93.47 71.64
C LEU A 322 12.45 -93.06 70.16
N LYS A 323 12.29 -94.00 69.22
CA LYS A 323 12.28 -93.71 67.77
C LYS A 323 11.03 -92.92 67.37
N GLN A 324 9.87 -93.22 67.94
CA GLN A 324 8.63 -92.48 67.70
C GLN A 324 8.74 -91.04 68.23
N VAL A 325 9.19 -90.85 69.48
CA VAL A 325 9.43 -89.50 70.06
C VAL A 325 10.39 -88.70 69.21
N LYS A 326 11.55 -89.26 68.81
CA LYS A 326 12.51 -88.58 67.93
C LYS A 326 11.94 -88.26 66.54
N THR A 327 11.00 -89.07 66.03
CA THR A 327 10.28 -88.79 64.78
C THR A 327 9.33 -87.61 64.96
N LEU A 328 8.56 -87.59 66.06
CA LEU A 328 7.64 -86.50 66.41
C LEU A 328 8.37 -85.18 66.67
N GLU A 329 9.51 -85.20 67.38
CA GLU A 329 10.37 -84.01 67.55
C GLU A 329 10.80 -83.41 66.20
N ASN A 330 11.27 -84.26 65.28
CA ASN A 330 11.68 -83.83 63.95
C ASN A 330 10.50 -83.29 63.14
N GLN A 331 9.33 -83.93 63.23
CA GLN A 331 8.09 -83.42 62.62
C GLN A 331 7.69 -82.06 63.20
N CYS A 332 7.77 -81.86 64.51
CA CYS A 332 7.50 -80.55 65.13
C CYS A 332 8.46 -79.46 64.64
N ARG A 333 9.76 -79.78 64.51
CA ARG A 333 10.76 -78.86 63.92
C ARG A 333 10.50 -78.56 62.44
N GLU A 334 10.07 -79.55 61.66
CA GLU A 334 9.64 -79.37 60.26
C GLU A 334 8.40 -78.47 60.15
N TYR A 335 7.38 -78.68 61.00
CA TYR A 335 6.18 -77.84 61.03
C TYR A 335 6.52 -76.41 61.45
N GLN A 336 7.31 -76.23 62.51
CA GLN A 336 7.73 -74.90 62.96
C GLN A 336 8.55 -74.15 61.88
N ARG A 337 9.41 -74.85 61.13
CA ARG A 337 10.11 -74.24 59.99
C ARG A 337 9.13 -73.78 58.91
N LYS A 338 8.21 -74.65 58.50
CA LYS A 338 7.19 -74.35 57.48
C LYS A 338 6.24 -73.25 57.90
N GLU A 339 5.92 -73.14 59.19
CA GLU A 339 5.15 -72.05 59.76
C GLU A 339 5.91 -70.72 59.68
N MET A 340 7.21 -70.69 60.01
CA MET A 340 8.05 -69.50 59.85
C MET A 340 8.23 -69.10 58.36
N GLU A 341 8.46 -70.07 57.47
CA GLU A 341 8.55 -69.87 56.02
C GLU A 341 7.23 -69.32 55.46
N SER A 342 6.09 -69.88 55.88
CA SER A 342 4.76 -69.41 55.50
C SER A 342 4.47 -68.02 56.07
N ALA A 343 4.81 -67.74 57.33
CA ALA A 343 4.66 -66.41 57.92
C ALA A 343 5.52 -65.34 57.22
N GLN A 344 6.75 -65.69 56.82
CA GLN A 344 7.61 -64.80 56.05
C GLN A 344 7.05 -64.57 54.63
N SER A 345 6.60 -65.61 53.94
CA SER A 345 5.94 -65.48 52.63
C SER A 345 4.66 -64.65 52.74
N ASN A 346 3.79 -64.91 53.71
CA ASN A 346 2.57 -64.14 53.95
C ASN A 346 2.88 -62.66 54.23
N LYS A 347 3.98 -62.34 54.92
CA LYS A 347 4.42 -60.95 55.13
C LYS A 347 4.89 -60.28 53.83
N LEU A 348 5.66 -60.98 53.00
CA LEU A 348 6.08 -60.46 51.68
C LEU A 348 4.87 -60.24 50.77
N ASN A 349 3.99 -61.24 50.64
CA ASN A 349 2.75 -61.16 49.86
C ASN A 349 1.83 -60.01 50.37
N ALA A 350 1.78 -59.77 51.69
CA ALA A 350 1.01 -58.67 52.27
C ALA A 350 1.60 -57.30 51.94
N ASN A 351 2.93 -57.17 51.90
CA ASN A 351 3.61 -55.95 51.45
C ASN A 351 3.36 -55.72 49.94
N GLU A 352 3.54 -56.73 49.10
CA GLU A 352 3.26 -56.64 47.65
C GLU A 352 1.80 -56.22 47.38
N VAL A 353 0.84 -56.80 48.12
CA VAL A 353 -0.58 -56.43 48.05
C VAL A 353 -0.85 -55.01 48.58
N HIS A 354 0.00 -54.46 49.45
CA HIS A 354 -0.08 -53.07 49.89
C HIS A 354 0.47 -52.12 48.82
N GLU A 355 1.65 -52.39 48.28
CA GLU A 355 2.30 -51.61 47.22
C GLU A 355 1.42 -51.56 45.96
N LEU A 356 0.85 -52.70 45.55
CA LEU A 356 -0.08 -52.78 44.43
C LEU A 356 -1.40 -52.02 44.66
N LYS A 357 -1.85 -51.85 45.92
CA LYS A 357 -3.01 -51.01 46.25
C LYS A 357 -2.69 -49.53 46.17
N GLU A 358 -1.50 -49.12 46.62
CA GLU A 358 -1.03 -47.73 46.51
C GLU A 358 -0.82 -47.33 45.05
N GLU A 359 -0.20 -48.20 44.24
CA GLU A 359 -0.07 -47.99 42.80
C GLU A 359 -1.44 -47.92 42.10
N LEU A 360 -2.36 -48.83 42.43
CA LEU A 360 -3.74 -48.77 41.90
C LEU A 360 -4.47 -47.48 42.32
N GLN A 361 -4.18 -46.92 43.49
CA GLN A 361 -4.74 -45.65 43.94
C GLN A 361 -4.12 -44.44 43.23
N ARG A 362 -2.79 -44.44 43.03
CA ARG A 362 -2.06 -43.45 42.22
C ARG A 362 -2.60 -43.43 40.79
N VAL A 363 -2.60 -44.56 40.09
CA VAL A 363 -3.10 -44.68 38.71
C VAL A 363 -4.57 -44.28 38.59
N LYS A 364 -5.41 -44.54 39.60
CA LYS A 364 -6.80 -44.04 39.64
C LYS A 364 -6.87 -42.51 39.75
N GLY A 365 -5.97 -41.89 40.52
CA GLY A 365 -5.81 -40.44 40.60
C GLY A 365 -5.40 -39.85 39.24
N ASP A 366 -4.37 -40.42 38.62
CA ASP A 366 -3.88 -39.98 37.30
C ASP A 366 -4.97 -40.09 36.23
N VAL A 367 -5.72 -41.20 36.21
CA VAL A 367 -6.87 -41.40 35.30
C VAL A 367 -8.03 -40.43 35.58
N ALA A 368 -8.21 -39.97 36.82
CA ALA A 368 -9.19 -38.94 37.14
C ALA A 368 -8.73 -37.55 36.69
N ALA A 369 -7.46 -37.21 36.92
CA ALA A 369 -6.85 -35.95 36.45
C ALA A 369 -6.90 -35.84 34.92
N LEU A 370 -6.46 -36.88 34.19
CA LEU A 370 -6.49 -36.92 32.72
C LEU A 370 -7.92 -36.84 32.14
N LYS A 371 -8.95 -37.30 32.88
CA LYS A 371 -10.36 -37.08 32.50
C LYS A 371 -10.76 -35.63 32.67
N SER A 372 -10.43 -35.02 33.81
CA SER A 372 -10.71 -33.59 34.05
C SER A 372 -10.00 -32.70 33.03
N GLU A 373 -8.73 -32.97 32.71
CA GLU A 373 -7.99 -32.25 31.65
C GLU A 373 -8.65 -32.39 30.27
N ARG A 374 -9.11 -33.61 29.93
CA ARG A 374 -9.84 -33.87 28.69
C ARG A 374 -11.19 -33.16 28.65
N GLU A 375 -11.90 -33.07 29.77
CA GLU A 375 -13.20 -32.41 29.86
C GLU A 375 -13.04 -30.88 29.76
N MET A 376 -12.07 -30.29 30.47
CA MET A 376 -11.68 -28.87 30.28
C MET A 376 -11.26 -28.58 28.83
N MET A 377 -10.51 -29.48 28.18
CA MET A 377 -10.13 -29.33 26.76
C MET A 377 -11.34 -29.41 25.81
N ILE A 378 -12.36 -30.21 26.12
CA ILE A 378 -13.58 -30.32 25.33
C ILE A 378 -14.41 -29.04 25.47
N GLU A 379 -14.65 -28.57 26.69
CA GLU A 379 -15.34 -27.32 26.99
C GLU A 379 -14.63 -26.12 26.33
N ALA A 380 -13.30 -26.07 26.45
CA ALA A 380 -12.44 -25.12 25.74
C ALA A 380 -12.72 -25.11 24.24
N HIS A 381 -12.69 -26.27 23.58
CA HIS A 381 -12.90 -26.35 22.13
C HIS A 381 -14.35 -26.05 21.73
N GLN A 382 -15.35 -26.41 22.54
CA GLN A 382 -16.76 -26.03 22.33
C GLN A 382 -16.96 -24.53 22.41
N ASN A 383 -16.47 -23.88 23.48
CA ASN A 383 -16.49 -22.43 23.65
C ASN A 383 -15.82 -21.69 22.48
N ARG A 384 -14.70 -22.22 21.96
CA ARG A 384 -14.03 -21.65 20.78
C ARG A 384 -14.79 -21.86 19.47
N ILE A 385 -15.53 -22.96 19.33
CA ILE A 385 -16.41 -23.20 18.18
C ILE A 385 -17.59 -22.21 18.20
N GLU A 386 -18.15 -21.92 19.37
CA GLU A 386 -19.28 -20.98 19.50
C GLU A 386 -18.85 -19.53 19.27
N ASP A 387 -17.67 -19.11 19.78
CA ASP A 387 -17.06 -17.81 19.43
C ASP A 387 -16.91 -17.63 17.91
N LEU A 388 -16.51 -18.70 17.20
CA LEU A 388 -16.37 -18.67 15.75
C LEU A 388 -17.73 -18.63 15.04
N ARG A 389 -18.73 -19.39 15.51
CA ARG A 389 -20.11 -19.35 14.99
C ARG A 389 -20.71 -17.96 15.11
N GLU A 390 -20.64 -17.35 16.28
CA GLU A 390 -21.16 -16.00 16.52
C GLU A 390 -20.35 -14.94 15.74
N SER A 391 -19.03 -15.11 15.59
CA SER A 391 -18.22 -14.25 14.71
C SER A 391 -18.63 -14.36 13.22
N PHE A 392 -18.93 -15.56 12.72
CA PHE A 392 -19.43 -15.74 11.36
C PHE A 392 -20.84 -15.17 11.18
N LYS A 393 -21.76 -15.44 12.10
CA LYS A 393 -23.12 -14.88 12.12
C LYS A 393 -23.11 -13.35 12.14
N ASN A 394 -22.26 -12.73 12.96
CA ASN A 394 -22.10 -11.28 12.99
C ASN A 394 -21.53 -10.73 11.67
N LYS A 395 -20.53 -11.39 11.07
CA LYS A 395 -20.03 -11.02 9.72
C LYS A 395 -21.07 -11.17 8.62
N MET A 396 -21.95 -12.17 8.71
CA MET A 396 -23.08 -12.32 7.78
C MET A 396 -24.08 -11.18 7.95
N ALA A 397 -24.47 -10.84 9.18
CA ALA A 397 -25.33 -9.69 9.47
C ALA A 397 -24.68 -8.36 9.04
N GLU A 398 -23.37 -8.19 9.19
CA GLU A 398 -22.64 -7.02 8.66
C GLU A 398 -22.63 -6.96 7.13
N ALA A 399 -22.56 -8.12 6.46
CA ALA A 399 -22.62 -8.24 5.00
C ALA A 399 -24.04 -8.01 4.46
N GLU A 400 -25.08 -8.47 5.16
CA GLU A 400 -26.49 -8.18 4.84
C GLU A 400 -26.83 -6.69 5.02
N ASN A 401 -26.19 -6.02 5.99
CA ASN A 401 -26.29 -4.57 6.18
C ASN A 401 -25.41 -3.75 5.21
N TRP A 402 -24.48 -4.36 4.48
CA TRP A 402 -23.57 -3.64 3.57
C TRP A 402 -24.28 -2.99 2.37
N PRO A 403 -25.23 -3.64 1.68
CA PRO A 403 -26.06 -3.01 0.65
C PRO A 403 -26.80 -1.76 1.15
N GLN A 404 -27.33 -1.78 2.38
CA GLN A 404 -28.00 -0.62 2.97
C GLN A 404 -27.00 0.51 3.27
N LYS A 405 -25.87 0.20 3.93
CA LYS A 405 -24.79 1.18 4.17
C LYS A 405 -24.26 1.82 2.88
N LEU A 406 -24.14 1.04 1.81
CA LEU A 406 -23.74 1.53 0.48
C LEU A 406 -24.83 2.41 -0.15
N HIS A 407 -26.10 2.02 -0.04
CA HIS A 407 -27.23 2.82 -0.51
C HIS A 407 -27.31 4.18 0.23
N ASP A 408 -27.14 4.17 1.56
CA ASP A 408 -27.18 5.37 2.40
C ASP A 408 -25.98 6.29 2.11
N ALA A 409 -24.79 5.73 1.90
CA ALA A 409 -23.62 6.49 1.45
C ALA A 409 -23.87 7.12 0.07
N VAL A 410 -24.39 6.36 -0.91
CA VAL A 410 -24.73 6.87 -2.25
C VAL A 410 -25.84 7.93 -2.18
N ALA A 411 -26.80 7.81 -1.26
CA ALA A 411 -27.81 8.83 -1.01
C ALA A 411 -27.21 10.11 -0.41
N ALA A 412 -26.27 10.00 0.52
CA ALA A 412 -25.55 11.13 1.09
C ALA A 412 -24.65 11.86 0.06
N GLU A 413 -23.93 11.11 -0.79
CA GLU A 413 -23.15 11.68 -1.90
C GLU A 413 -24.05 12.43 -2.89
N ARG A 414 -25.17 11.81 -3.31
CA ARG A 414 -26.19 12.46 -4.17
C ARG A 414 -26.76 13.73 -3.53
N GLY A 415 -27.04 13.69 -2.22
CA GLY A 415 -27.51 14.85 -1.46
C GLY A 415 -26.49 15.98 -1.42
N ARG A 416 -25.20 15.66 -1.23
CA ARG A 416 -24.12 16.67 -1.24
C ARG A 416 -23.96 17.29 -2.63
N HIS A 417 -23.88 16.48 -3.68
CA HIS A 417 -23.78 16.99 -5.06
C HIS A 417 -24.99 17.83 -5.47
N LEU A 418 -26.20 17.50 -5.01
CA LEU A 418 -27.39 18.32 -5.24
C LEU A 418 -27.29 19.69 -4.54
N ALA A 419 -26.76 19.73 -3.32
CA ALA A 419 -26.50 20.98 -2.59
C ALA A 419 -25.37 21.81 -3.23
N GLU A 420 -24.29 21.16 -3.69
CA GLU A 420 -23.19 21.78 -4.43
C GLU A 420 -23.66 22.39 -5.76
N MET A 421 -24.45 21.64 -6.55
CA MET A 421 -25.07 22.13 -7.79
C MET A 421 -25.99 23.32 -7.54
N LYS A 422 -26.85 23.26 -6.51
CA LYS A 422 -27.72 24.38 -6.14
C LYS A 422 -26.91 25.62 -5.72
N THR A 423 -25.86 25.43 -4.92
CA THR A 423 -24.95 26.52 -4.50
C THR A 423 -24.24 27.14 -5.71
N LEU A 424 -23.81 26.32 -6.68
CA LEU A 424 -23.20 26.79 -7.92
C LEU A 424 -24.20 27.58 -8.78
N GLU A 425 -25.45 27.10 -8.91
CA GLU A 425 -26.52 27.84 -9.58
C GLU A 425 -26.80 29.20 -8.92
N GLU A 426 -26.87 29.25 -7.60
CA GLU A 426 -27.12 30.48 -6.84
C GLU A 426 -25.96 31.47 -6.98
N ASN A 427 -24.71 30.98 -6.95
CA ASN A 427 -23.52 31.78 -7.24
C ASN A 427 -23.49 32.31 -8.68
N LEU A 428 -23.85 31.50 -9.69
CA LEU A 428 -23.91 31.93 -11.09
C LEU A 428 -25.02 32.97 -11.32
N LYS A 429 -26.19 32.78 -10.69
CA LYS A 429 -27.29 33.77 -10.71
C LYS A 429 -26.84 35.10 -10.07
N HIS A 430 -26.12 35.04 -8.95
CA HIS A 430 -25.57 36.22 -8.29
C HIS A 430 -24.50 36.93 -9.15
N GLN A 431 -23.56 36.19 -9.73
CA GLN A 431 -22.54 36.73 -10.64
C GLN A 431 -23.16 37.40 -11.85
N PHE A 432 -24.13 36.76 -12.51
CA PHE A 432 -24.82 37.35 -13.67
C PHE A 432 -25.56 38.65 -13.31
N VAL A 433 -26.24 38.71 -12.15
CA VAL A 433 -26.90 39.93 -11.67
C VAL A 433 -25.88 41.02 -11.35
N MET A 434 -24.74 40.66 -10.76
CA MET A 434 -23.64 41.59 -10.47
C MET A 434 -23.01 42.15 -11.75
N GLU A 435 -22.71 41.32 -12.74
CA GLU A 435 -22.18 41.74 -14.05
C GLU A 435 -23.18 42.65 -14.79
N LEU A 436 -24.46 42.29 -14.81
CA LEU A 436 -25.52 43.11 -15.42
C LEU A 436 -25.66 44.48 -14.75
N GLN A 437 -25.52 44.54 -13.42
CA GLN A 437 -25.55 45.81 -12.68
C GLN A 437 -24.27 46.63 -12.92
N ILE A 438 -23.08 46.00 -12.96
CA ILE A 438 -21.82 46.65 -13.35
C ILE A 438 -21.91 47.25 -14.75
N GLU A 439 -22.45 46.53 -15.74
CA GLU A 439 -22.57 47.03 -17.11
C GLU A 439 -23.59 48.17 -17.22
N LYS A 440 -24.72 48.05 -16.51
CA LYS A 440 -25.71 49.13 -16.37
C LYS A 440 -25.10 50.40 -15.74
N ASP A 441 -24.24 50.26 -14.73
CA ASP A 441 -23.57 51.38 -14.08
C ASP A 441 -22.49 52.01 -14.99
N LYS A 442 -21.74 51.22 -15.77
CA LYS A 442 -20.86 51.74 -16.83
C LYS A 442 -21.64 52.57 -17.86
N TYR A 443 -22.79 52.07 -18.33
CA TYR A 443 -23.64 52.83 -19.25
C TYR A 443 -24.22 54.09 -18.59
N GLY A 444 -24.60 54.03 -17.31
CA GLY A 444 -25.02 55.19 -16.52
C GLY A 444 -23.92 56.26 -16.43
N GLU A 445 -22.69 55.87 -16.10
CA GLU A 445 -21.52 56.75 -16.12
C GLU A 445 -21.23 57.33 -17.50
N LEU A 446 -21.33 56.53 -18.56
CA LEU A 446 -21.05 56.97 -19.92
C LEU A 446 -22.10 57.98 -20.40
N MET A 447 -23.39 57.72 -20.13
CA MET A 447 -24.46 58.67 -20.40
C MET A 447 -24.30 59.96 -19.59
N LYS A 448 -23.88 59.87 -18.32
CA LYS A 448 -23.54 61.05 -17.51
C LYS A 448 -22.37 61.84 -18.11
N LYS A 449 -21.29 61.17 -18.53
CA LYS A 449 -20.13 61.80 -19.18
C LYS A 449 -20.54 62.52 -20.47
N PHE A 450 -21.42 61.95 -21.29
CA PHE A 450 -21.97 62.65 -22.47
C PHE A 450 -22.88 63.83 -22.10
N GLN A 451 -23.75 63.70 -21.09
CA GLN A 451 -24.57 64.82 -20.61
C GLN A 451 -23.71 65.96 -20.07
N ASP A 452 -22.67 65.67 -19.31
CA ASP A 452 -21.78 66.68 -18.73
C ASP A 452 -20.90 67.32 -19.80
N GLN A 453 -20.45 66.58 -20.83
CA GLN A 453 -19.80 67.16 -22.02
C GLN A 453 -20.74 68.05 -22.84
N GLU A 454 -22.01 67.70 -23.03
CA GLU A 454 -22.96 68.59 -23.73
C GLU A 454 -23.30 69.83 -22.90
N LYS A 455 -23.39 69.74 -21.57
CA LYS A 455 -23.46 70.92 -20.69
C LYS A 455 -22.23 71.81 -20.84
N GLU A 456 -21.03 71.22 -20.84
CA GLU A 456 -19.76 71.96 -21.00
C GLU A 456 -19.69 72.67 -22.36
N LYS A 457 -20.03 71.97 -23.46
CA LYS A 457 -20.15 72.57 -24.80
C LYS A 457 -21.21 73.66 -24.86
N THR A 458 -22.33 73.49 -24.17
CA THR A 458 -23.41 74.48 -24.11
C THR A 458 -22.94 75.72 -23.36
N ASN A 459 -22.44 75.57 -22.13
CA ASN A 459 -21.85 76.66 -21.34
C ASN A 459 -20.72 77.38 -22.11
N SER A 460 -19.88 76.64 -22.83
CA SER A 460 -18.82 77.22 -23.68
C SER A 460 -19.39 78.05 -24.82
N LYS A 461 -20.41 77.57 -25.52
CA LYS A 461 -21.15 78.34 -26.55
C LYS A 461 -21.87 79.55 -25.95
N GLU A 462 -22.45 79.44 -24.76
CA GLU A 462 -23.13 80.56 -24.09
C GLU A 462 -22.14 81.62 -23.61
N ASN A 463 -20.98 81.23 -23.09
CA ASN A 463 -19.88 82.14 -22.75
C ASN A 463 -19.33 82.83 -24.02
N GLN A 464 -19.16 82.10 -25.12
CA GLN A 464 -18.77 82.69 -26.42
C GLN A 464 -19.85 83.64 -26.95
N ARG A 465 -21.14 83.29 -26.81
CA ARG A 465 -22.27 84.15 -27.17
C ARG A 465 -22.26 85.43 -26.34
N ALA A 466 -22.13 85.33 -25.02
CA ALA A 466 -22.08 86.48 -24.12
C ALA A 466 -20.87 87.40 -24.38
N LEU A 467 -19.69 86.84 -24.68
CA LEU A 467 -18.51 87.61 -25.08
C LEU A 467 -18.70 88.32 -26.42
N LEU A 468 -19.37 87.69 -27.40
CA LEU A 468 -19.71 88.32 -28.67
C LEU A 468 -20.82 89.39 -28.51
N GLU A 469 -21.85 89.12 -27.70
CA GLU A 469 -22.91 90.07 -27.36
C GLU A 469 -22.34 91.31 -26.65
N GLN A 470 -21.42 91.12 -25.69
CA GLN A 470 -20.68 92.22 -25.06
C GLN A 470 -19.85 92.99 -26.10
N LYS A 471 -19.03 92.30 -26.91
CA LYS A 471 -18.17 92.98 -27.88
C LYS A 471 -18.97 93.73 -28.94
N TYR A 472 -20.08 93.17 -29.44
CA TYR A 472 -20.96 93.88 -30.36
C TYR A 472 -21.67 95.06 -29.70
N LYS A 473 -22.00 94.99 -28.40
CA LYS A 473 -22.52 96.13 -27.65
C LYS A 473 -21.47 97.24 -27.52
N GLU A 474 -20.22 96.91 -27.23
CA GLU A 474 -19.09 97.84 -27.19
C GLU A 474 -18.83 98.48 -28.58
N ASP A 475 -18.76 97.65 -29.64
CA ASP A 475 -18.65 98.12 -31.04
C ASP A 475 -19.83 99.07 -31.41
N ILE A 476 -21.06 98.75 -31.00
CA ILE A 476 -22.26 99.59 -31.24
C ILE A 476 -22.23 100.90 -30.45
N GLU A 477 -21.75 100.89 -29.21
CA GLU A 477 -21.60 102.09 -28.38
C GLU A 477 -20.53 103.03 -28.96
N ASP A 478 -19.40 102.49 -29.42
CA ASP A 478 -18.36 103.29 -30.10
C ASP A 478 -18.76 103.76 -31.50
N LEU A 479 -19.50 102.96 -32.27
CA LEU A 479 -20.10 103.41 -33.53
C LEU A 479 -21.14 104.51 -33.30
N HIS A 480 -21.98 104.42 -32.26
CA HIS A 480 -22.88 105.52 -31.89
C HIS A 480 -22.11 106.78 -31.50
N ARG A 481 -20.99 106.64 -30.76
CA ARG A 481 -20.11 107.75 -30.39
C ARG A 481 -19.50 108.42 -31.62
N GLN A 482 -18.97 107.63 -32.55
CA GLN A 482 -18.43 108.11 -33.83
C GLN A 482 -19.50 108.77 -34.71
N VAL A 483 -20.69 108.19 -34.84
CA VAL A 483 -21.81 108.78 -35.60
C VAL A 483 -22.28 110.09 -34.98
N THR A 484 -22.33 110.18 -33.64
CA THR A 484 -22.70 111.42 -32.93
C THR A 484 -21.65 112.51 -33.11
N GLU A 485 -20.36 112.16 -33.00
CA GLU A 485 -19.24 113.07 -33.24
C GLU A 485 -19.17 113.55 -34.71
N CYS A 486 -19.39 112.66 -35.68
CA CYS A 486 -19.47 113.02 -37.10
C CYS A 486 -20.69 113.89 -37.41
N LYS A 487 -21.85 113.64 -36.78
CA LYS A 487 -23.01 114.54 -36.88
C LYS A 487 -22.71 115.92 -36.32
N ARG A 488 -22.09 116.01 -35.13
CA ARG A 488 -21.68 117.27 -34.50
C ARG A 488 -20.74 118.07 -35.42
N ARG A 489 -19.66 117.45 -35.92
CA ARG A 489 -18.73 118.08 -36.88
C ARG A 489 -19.41 118.47 -38.20
N GLY A 490 -20.37 117.67 -38.66
CA GLY A 490 -21.18 117.97 -39.84
C GLY A 490 -22.02 119.23 -39.64
N GLN A 491 -22.71 119.33 -38.50
CA GLN A 491 -23.52 120.50 -38.12
C GLN A 491 -22.65 121.75 -37.91
N GLU A 492 -21.50 121.63 -37.24
CA GLU A 492 -20.54 122.74 -37.07
C GLU A 492 -20.05 123.27 -38.42
N ARG A 493 -19.73 122.36 -39.37
CA ARG A 493 -19.30 122.74 -40.71
C ARG A 493 -20.44 123.24 -41.60
N GLU A 494 -21.65 122.74 -41.42
CA GLU A 494 -22.86 123.28 -42.06
C GLU A 494 -23.15 124.70 -41.54
N GLU A 495 -22.93 124.97 -40.26
CA GLU A 495 -23.01 126.32 -39.70
C GLU A 495 -21.90 127.25 -40.25
N GLU A 496 -20.65 126.79 -40.35
CA GLU A 496 -19.55 127.52 -41.00
C GLU A 496 -19.93 127.90 -42.44
N LEU A 497 -20.36 126.92 -43.23
CA LEU A 497 -20.76 127.11 -44.63
C LEU A 497 -22.01 128.01 -44.74
N ASN A 498 -22.97 127.95 -43.81
CA ASN A 498 -24.11 128.87 -43.81
C ASN A 498 -23.70 130.31 -43.44
N LYS A 499 -22.73 130.51 -42.54
CA LYS A 499 -22.14 131.82 -42.24
C LYS A 499 -21.40 132.38 -43.46
N GLU A 500 -20.66 131.53 -44.18
CA GLU A 500 -19.99 131.90 -45.44
C GLU A 500 -20.99 132.19 -46.57
N ILE A 501 -22.02 131.37 -46.77
CA ILE A 501 -23.11 131.59 -47.73
C ILE A 501 -23.86 132.89 -47.43
N ALA A 502 -24.08 133.24 -46.15
CA ALA A 502 -24.67 134.52 -45.77
C ALA A 502 -23.76 135.72 -46.14
N SER A 503 -22.45 135.56 -45.96
CA SER A 503 -21.44 136.55 -46.40
C SER A 503 -21.43 136.71 -47.92
N LEU A 504 -21.38 135.60 -48.67
CA LEU A 504 -21.41 135.59 -50.14
C LEU A 504 -22.71 136.18 -50.69
N LYS A 505 -23.88 135.86 -50.10
CA LYS A 505 -25.16 136.49 -50.45
C LYS A 505 -25.15 138.00 -50.23
N LYS A 506 -24.51 138.49 -49.16
CA LYS A 506 -24.33 139.93 -48.91
C LYS A 506 -23.44 140.60 -49.96
N ILE A 507 -22.36 139.94 -50.39
CA ILE A 507 -21.47 140.42 -51.46
C ILE A 507 -22.19 140.45 -52.81
N ILE A 508 -22.91 139.38 -53.16
CA ILE A 508 -23.71 139.29 -54.40
C ILE A 508 -24.78 140.39 -54.42
N LYS A 509 -25.44 140.67 -53.29
CA LYS A 509 -26.43 141.74 -53.15
C LYS A 509 -25.82 143.12 -53.43
N ASP A 510 -24.64 143.43 -52.87
CA ASP A 510 -23.93 144.70 -53.11
C ASP A 510 -23.51 144.84 -54.59
N LEU A 511 -23.05 143.76 -55.23
CA LEU A 511 -22.71 143.76 -56.66
C LEU A 511 -23.95 143.93 -57.55
N GLN A 512 -25.08 143.33 -57.22
CA GLN A 512 -26.34 143.49 -57.96
C GLN A 512 -26.89 144.92 -57.86
N ASP A 513 -26.92 145.49 -56.65
CA ASP A 513 -27.37 146.87 -56.41
C ASP A 513 -26.43 147.92 -57.05
N ARG A 514 -25.20 147.51 -57.40
CA ARG A 514 -24.21 148.30 -58.15
C ARG A 514 -24.35 148.16 -59.67
N SER A 515 -24.68 146.97 -60.19
CA SER A 515 -24.98 146.76 -61.62
C SER A 515 -26.25 147.48 -62.05
N ALA A 516 -27.33 147.37 -61.27
CA ALA A 516 -28.63 147.97 -61.59
C ALA A 516 -28.61 149.50 -61.74
N LYS A 517 -27.56 150.18 -61.25
CA LYS A 517 -27.33 151.63 -61.42
C LYS A 517 -26.61 152.00 -62.72
N LEU A 518 -25.99 151.04 -63.41
CA LEU A 518 -25.30 151.24 -64.68
C LEU A 518 -26.26 151.02 -65.86
N ASP A 519 -27.02 149.92 -65.84
CA ASP A 519 -27.89 149.51 -66.96
C ASP A 519 -28.97 150.57 -67.33
N GLY A 520 -29.40 151.39 -66.37
CA GLY A 520 -30.36 152.47 -66.58
C GLY A 520 -29.84 153.70 -67.34
N SER A 521 -28.52 153.88 -67.47
CA SER A 521 -27.93 155.08 -68.11
C SER A 521 -27.90 155.00 -69.64
N ASP A 522 -27.65 153.81 -70.19
CA ASP A 522 -27.16 153.70 -71.57
C ASP A 522 -28.21 153.16 -72.56
N SER A 523 -29.28 152.53 -72.06
CA SER A 523 -30.45 152.10 -72.85
C SER A 523 -31.07 153.23 -73.70
N GLY A 524 -31.20 154.44 -73.12
CA GLY A 524 -31.76 155.61 -73.82
C GLY A 524 -30.85 156.19 -74.90
N LYS A 525 -29.52 156.06 -74.76
CA LYS A 525 -28.55 156.61 -75.73
C LYS A 525 -28.47 155.74 -76.99
N ILE A 526 -28.62 154.42 -76.84
CA ILE A 526 -28.56 153.45 -77.93
C ILE A 526 -29.74 153.61 -78.90
N THR A 527 -30.93 153.91 -78.38
CA THR A 527 -32.16 154.05 -79.20
C THR A 527 -32.18 155.35 -80.03
N ASP A 528 -31.71 156.47 -79.49
CA ASP A 528 -31.57 157.72 -80.27
C ASP A 528 -30.54 157.59 -81.41
N LEU A 529 -29.41 156.93 -81.17
CA LEU A 529 -28.36 156.72 -82.18
C LEU A 529 -28.85 155.83 -83.34
N GLN A 530 -29.67 154.81 -83.07
CA GLN A 530 -30.27 153.98 -84.10
C GLN A 530 -31.23 154.77 -85.02
N ASN A 531 -32.04 155.68 -84.45
CA ASN A 531 -32.93 156.53 -85.23
C ASN A 531 -32.19 157.56 -86.10
N GLN A 532 -31.07 158.10 -85.63
CA GLN A 532 -30.24 159.03 -86.42
C GLN A 532 -29.58 158.32 -87.62
N LEU A 533 -29.09 157.09 -87.44
CA LEU A 533 -28.40 156.34 -88.49
C LEU A 533 -29.30 156.08 -89.71
N ALA A 534 -30.55 155.67 -89.47
CA ALA A 534 -31.52 155.40 -90.54
C ALA A 534 -31.84 156.66 -91.38
N LYS A 535 -31.94 157.82 -90.73
CA LYS A 535 -32.26 159.09 -91.39
C LYS A 535 -31.14 159.56 -92.33
N ILE A 536 -29.89 159.41 -91.92
CA ILE A 536 -28.71 159.73 -92.74
C ILE A 536 -28.61 158.78 -93.94
N HIS A 537 -28.95 157.49 -93.76
CA HIS A 537 -28.87 156.50 -94.82
C HIS A 537 -29.85 156.79 -95.98
N GLN A 538 -31.07 157.25 -95.69
CA GLN A 538 -32.02 157.66 -96.73
C GLN A 538 -31.52 158.91 -97.50
N GLN A 539 -31.01 159.92 -96.79
CA GLN A 539 -30.49 161.14 -97.41
C GLN A 539 -29.30 160.87 -98.35
N LEU A 540 -28.50 159.84 -98.07
CA LEU A 540 -27.41 159.40 -98.94
C LEU A 540 -27.94 158.86 -100.27
N ILE A 541 -28.97 158.00 -100.24
CA ILE A 541 -29.60 157.41 -101.44
C ILE A 541 -30.20 158.50 -102.33
N ASP A 542 -30.94 159.43 -101.74
CA ASP A 542 -31.58 160.54 -102.46
C ASP A 542 -30.52 161.41 -103.14
N ALA A 543 -29.45 161.78 -102.43
CA ALA A 543 -28.33 162.53 -102.99
C ALA A 543 -27.62 161.78 -104.12
N GLN A 544 -27.38 160.48 -103.98
CA GLN A 544 -26.69 159.66 -104.98
C GLN A 544 -27.50 159.49 -106.28
N SER A 545 -28.84 159.50 -106.18
CA SER A 545 -29.73 159.60 -107.35
C SER A 545 -29.63 160.95 -108.08
N SER A 546 -29.44 162.05 -107.34
CA SER A 546 -29.28 163.39 -107.95
C SER A 546 -27.95 163.55 -108.68
N VAL A 547 -26.87 162.92 -108.19
CA VAL A 547 -25.56 162.93 -108.84
C VAL A 547 -25.62 162.23 -110.20
N THR A 548 -26.19 161.02 -110.27
CA THR A 548 -26.32 160.28 -111.53
C THR A 548 -27.22 160.99 -112.56
N LEU A 549 -28.21 161.78 -112.13
CA LEU A 549 -28.99 162.64 -113.03
C LEU A 549 -28.14 163.79 -113.62
N LEU A 550 -27.29 164.41 -112.80
CA LEU A 550 -26.40 165.51 -113.23
C LEU A 550 -25.24 165.02 -114.10
N GLU A 551 -24.71 163.82 -113.87
CA GLU A 551 -23.65 163.21 -114.69
C GLU A 551 -24.11 162.95 -116.13
N ASN A 552 -25.34 162.45 -116.31
CA ASN A 552 -25.94 162.28 -117.64
C ASN A 552 -26.11 163.62 -118.36
N ARG A 553 -26.59 164.65 -117.65
CA ARG A 553 -26.77 166.00 -118.20
C ARG A 553 -25.45 166.69 -118.56
N LEU A 554 -24.38 166.41 -117.79
CA LEU A 554 -23.02 166.85 -118.08
C LEU A 554 -22.44 166.14 -119.32
N LYS A 555 -22.86 164.90 -119.59
CA LYS A 555 -22.48 164.15 -120.77
C LYS A 555 -23.18 164.69 -122.03
N GLU A 556 -24.50 164.90 -121.97
CA GLU A 556 -25.27 165.53 -123.07
C GLU A 556 -24.66 166.88 -123.47
N ALA A 557 -24.38 167.75 -122.49
CA ALA A 557 -23.75 169.04 -122.73
C ALA A 557 -22.29 168.94 -123.25
N LYS A 558 -21.56 167.85 -122.97
CA LYS A 558 -20.23 167.58 -123.54
C LYS A 558 -20.32 167.13 -124.99
N ASP A 559 -21.26 166.24 -125.30
CA ASP A 559 -21.45 165.70 -126.65
C ASP A 559 -21.95 166.81 -127.59
N GLU A 560 -22.84 167.69 -127.11
CA GLU A 560 -23.28 168.90 -127.82
C GLU A 560 -22.14 169.94 -127.96
N ALA A 561 -21.30 170.14 -126.94
CA ALA A 561 -20.12 171.00 -127.05
C ALA A 561 -19.05 170.43 -128.03
N GLN A 562 -18.88 169.10 -128.12
CA GLN A 562 -18.03 168.48 -129.13
C GLN A 562 -18.62 168.62 -130.54
N PHE A 563 -19.93 168.49 -130.70
CA PHE A 563 -20.63 168.72 -131.97
C PHE A 563 -20.45 170.17 -132.46
N LEU A 564 -20.64 171.15 -131.57
CA LEU A 564 -20.40 172.56 -131.86
C LEU A 564 -18.91 172.86 -132.14
N GLN A 565 -17.97 172.23 -131.43
CA GLN A 565 -16.55 172.30 -131.78
C GLN A 565 -16.25 171.68 -133.15
N GLY A 566 -16.97 170.64 -133.57
CA GLY A 566 -16.88 170.06 -134.91
C GLY A 566 -17.35 171.01 -136.01
N ILE A 567 -18.47 171.71 -135.78
CA ILE A 567 -18.99 172.74 -136.69
C ILE A 567 -18.04 173.94 -136.74
N VAL A 568 -17.59 174.46 -135.59
CA VAL A 568 -16.62 175.58 -135.55
C VAL A 568 -15.28 175.19 -136.16
N ARG A 569 -14.81 173.94 -136.01
CA ARG A 569 -13.63 173.46 -136.71
C ARG A 569 -13.82 173.51 -138.23
N LYS A 570 -14.95 173.02 -138.75
CA LYS A 570 -15.25 173.09 -140.19
C LYS A 570 -15.39 174.52 -140.69
N GLU A 571 -16.09 175.41 -139.97
CA GLU A 571 -16.19 176.82 -140.38
C GLU A 571 -14.83 177.55 -140.28
N CYS A 572 -13.90 177.07 -139.43
CA CYS A 572 -12.51 177.51 -139.41
C CYS A 572 -11.66 176.90 -140.53
N GLU A 573 -11.90 175.66 -140.95
CA GLU A 573 -11.25 175.00 -142.09
C GLU A 573 -11.71 175.62 -143.42
N GLU A 574 -13.01 175.84 -143.61
CA GLU A 574 -13.60 176.57 -144.75
C GLU A 574 -13.15 178.04 -144.76
N ARG A 575 -13.06 178.72 -143.60
CA ARG A 575 -12.41 180.04 -143.51
C ARG A 575 -10.90 179.98 -143.77
N PHE A 576 -10.22 178.88 -143.46
CA PHE A 576 -8.80 178.73 -143.74
C PHE A 576 -8.59 178.57 -145.25
N GLU A 577 -9.35 177.72 -145.93
CA GLU A 577 -9.33 177.59 -147.40
C GLU A 577 -9.70 178.92 -148.09
N LEU A 578 -10.72 179.65 -147.61
CA LEU A 578 -11.04 180.99 -148.09
C LEU A 578 -9.92 182.01 -147.81
N THR A 579 -9.21 181.88 -146.69
CA THR A 579 -8.07 182.75 -146.33
C THR A 579 -6.81 182.38 -147.13
N GLU A 580 -6.64 181.10 -147.48
CA GLU A 580 -5.54 180.59 -148.28
C GLU A 580 -5.71 180.99 -149.74
N ALA A 581 -6.93 180.93 -150.30
CA ALA A 581 -7.30 181.54 -151.57
C ALA A 581 -7.11 183.07 -151.58
N LEU A 582 -7.44 183.75 -150.47
CA LEU A 582 -7.08 185.17 -150.25
C LEU A 582 -5.57 185.39 -150.07
N SER A 583 -4.80 184.34 -149.76
CA SER A 583 -3.34 184.36 -149.66
C SER A 583 -2.67 184.14 -151.02
N GLU A 584 -3.25 183.32 -151.90
CA GLU A 584 -2.96 183.28 -153.34
C GLU A 584 -3.10 184.71 -153.90
N ALA A 585 -4.30 185.29 -153.74
CA ALA A 585 -4.62 186.65 -154.20
C ALA A 585 -3.80 187.78 -153.54
N ARG A 586 -3.08 187.50 -152.44
CA ARG A 586 -2.13 188.44 -151.80
C ARG A 586 -0.67 188.16 -152.12
N LYS A 587 -0.28 186.92 -152.45
CA LYS A 587 1.07 186.58 -152.94
C LYS A 587 1.30 187.07 -154.38
N GLU A 588 0.25 187.17 -155.18
CA GLU A 588 0.31 187.90 -156.46
C GLU A 588 0.59 189.40 -156.28
N LEU A 589 0.32 189.96 -155.09
CA LEU A 589 0.39 191.40 -154.81
C LEU A 589 1.61 191.83 -153.98
N LEU A 590 2.17 190.97 -153.12
CA LEU A 590 3.25 191.32 -152.18
C LEU A 590 4.37 190.27 -152.14
N GLN A 591 5.36 190.47 -153.01
CA GLN A 591 6.69 189.87 -152.87
C GLN A 591 7.47 190.52 -151.69
N LEU A 592 8.51 189.82 -151.19
CA LEU A 592 9.59 190.25 -150.26
C LEU A 592 9.42 190.00 -148.74
N LYS A 593 10.24 189.04 -148.26
CA LYS A 593 10.96 188.97 -146.95
C LYS A 593 10.22 188.63 -145.63
N LYS A 594 10.40 187.37 -145.17
CA LYS A 594 11.24 186.90 -144.02
C LYS A 594 11.32 187.73 -142.70
N PRO A 595 11.57 187.11 -141.50
CA PRO A 595 11.47 185.69 -141.06
C PRO A 595 10.87 185.54 -139.58
N PRO A 596 11.32 184.70 -138.59
CA PRO A 596 10.36 183.93 -137.73
C PRO A 596 10.58 183.82 -136.17
N GLY A 597 9.64 183.20 -135.42
CA GLY A 597 9.93 182.34 -134.23
C GLY A 597 9.42 182.71 -132.81
N GLY A 598 9.34 181.70 -131.91
CA GLY A 598 9.15 181.79 -130.42
C GLY A 598 7.71 181.59 -129.85
N TYR A 599 7.43 181.30 -128.55
CA TYR A 599 8.24 180.76 -127.40
C TYR A 599 7.37 180.48 -126.11
N SER A 600 7.75 179.50 -125.23
CA SER A 600 7.57 179.44 -123.72
C SER A 600 6.16 179.23 -123.04
N SER A 601 5.97 178.74 -121.76
CA SER A 601 6.80 177.98 -120.76
C SER A 601 6.11 177.59 -119.38
N MET A 602 6.31 176.35 -118.83
CA MET A 602 6.38 175.87 -117.38
C MET A 602 5.14 175.98 -116.40
N GLN A 603 5.00 175.52 -115.10
CA GLN A 603 5.74 174.85 -113.94
C GLN A 603 4.69 174.40 -112.81
N LYS A 604 4.83 173.78 -111.57
CA LYS A 604 5.84 173.09 -110.66
C LYS A 604 5.26 172.44 -109.31
N ARG A 605 5.50 171.14 -108.97
CA ARG A 605 5.55 170.42 -107.61
C ARG A 605 4.30 170.41 -106.64
N GLY A 606 4.14 169.59 -105.55
CA GLY A 606 4.85 168.51 -104.75
C GLY A 606 3.85 167.86 -103.70
N SER A 607 4.06 167.16 -102.55
CA SER A 607 5.08 166.33 -101.79
C SER A 607 4.48 165.96 -100.35
N VAL A 608 4.88 165.05 -99.39
CA VAL A 608 5.75 163.83 -99.14
C VAL A 608 5.55 163.27 -97.64
N GLN A 609 5.92 161.99 -97.29
CA GLN A 609 6.17 161.35 -95.92
C GLN A 609 4.95 160.82 -95.04
N SER A 610 5.01 160.02 -93.91
CA SER A 610 6.09 159.39 -93.03
C SER A 610 5.68 158.19 -92.06
N THR A 611 6.58 157.19 -91.84
CA THR A 611 7.02 156.39 -90.61
C THR A 611 6.18 155.65 -89.49
N HIS A 612 6.44 154.31 -89.33
CA HIS A 612 6.63 153.44 -88.09
C HIS A 612 5.44 153.14 -87.09
N SER A 613 5.47 152.28 -86.01
CA SER A 613 6.53 151.58 -85.19
C SER A 613 6.10 150.32 -84.32
N SER A 614 7.05 149.38 -84.05
CA SER A 614 7.37 148.53 -82.82
C SER A 614 6.52 147.35 -82.20
N PRO A 615 7.14 146.36 -81.45
CA PRO A 615 6.55 145.01 -81.11
C PRO A 615 6.76 144.42 -79.66
N SER A 616 6.28 143.19 -79.35
CA SER A 616 6.88 142.20 -78.37
C SER A 616 6.15 140.82 -78.24
N PRO A 617 6.87 139.69 -77.93
CA PRO A 617 6.30 138.36 -77.58
C PRO A 617 6.85 137.74 -76.25
N ALA A 618 6.66 136.41 -76.04
CA ALA A 618 7.48 135.48 -75.21
C ALA A 618 6.98 135.06 -73.76
N PRO A 619 7.63 134.12 -72.99
CA PRO A 619 6.98 132.86 -72.54
C PRO A 619 7.40 132.31 -71.13
N LEU A 620 7.32 130.96 -70.91
CA LEU A 620 7.91 130.12 -69.81
C LEU A 620 7.15 130.15 -68.44
N SER A 621 7.28 129.20 -67.49
CA SER A 621 8.22 128.05 -67.21
C SER A 621 7.53 127.04 -66.22
N ASP A 622 8.02 125.88 -65.75
CA ASP A 622 9.03 124.83 -66.13
C ASP A 622 9.08 123.73 -64.99
N VAL A 623 10.02 122.76 -65.02
CA VAL A 623 10.53 121.87 -63.92
C VAL A 623 9.96 120.43 -63.77
N SER A 624 10.80 119.50 -63.26
CA SER A 624 10.81 118.03 -63.50
C SER A 624 11.24 117.15 -62.27
N ASP A 625 11.47 115.84 -62.52
CA ASP A 625 12.49 114.94 -61.90
C ASP A 625 12.18 113.95 -60.71
N PRO A 626 12.97 112.84 -60.52
CA PRO A 626 12.44 111.55 -60.03
C PRO A 626 13.30 110.68 -59.04
N ALA A 627 12.71 109.55 -58.60
CA ALA A 627 13.31 108.21 -58.31
C ALA A 627 14.40 107.94 -57.20
N MET A 628 14.38 106.69 -56.67
CA MET A 628 15.49 105.80 -56.17
C MET A 628 15.72 105.48 -54.65
N LEU A 629 15.58 104.18 -54.32
CA LEU A 629 16.49 103.23 -53.58
C LEU A 629 16.81 103.26 -52.04
N LYS A 630 16.63 102.05 -51.43
CA LYS A 630 17.52 101.23 -50.52
C LYS A 630 17.92 101.65 -49.07
N SER A 631 18.04 100.63 -48.18
CA SER A 631 18.72 100.63 -46.85
C SER A 631 19.22 99.20 -46.44
N LYS A 632 19.72 98.95 -45.20
CA LYS A 632 20.29 97.63 -44.73
C LYS A 632 20.29 97.36 -43.19
N PRO A 633 20.55 96.10 -42.71
CA PRO A 633 20.51 95.63 -41.30
C PRO A 633 21.91 95.56 -40.61
N PRO A 634 22.06 95.00 -39.37
CA PRO A 634 22.84 93.73 -39.15
C PRO A 634 22.44 92.83 -37.92
N LEU A 635 22.46 91.47 -37.94
CA LEU A 635 23.53 90.43 -37.68
C LEU A 635 23.72 89.96 -36.18
N PRO A 636 24.80 89.22 -35.76
CA PRO A 636 24.84 87.75 -35.51
C PRO A 636 25.30 87.39 -34.03
N PRO A 637 25.90 86.22 -33.61
CA PRO A 637 26.26 84.91 -34.23
C PRO A 637 26.06 83.61 -33.34
N ASN A 638 26.73 82.48 -33.69
CA ASN A 638 27.22 81.32 -32.86
C ASN A 638 26.24 80.21 -32.33
N SER A 639 26.63 78.92 -32.21
CA SER A 639 27.84 78.16 -32.66
C SER A 639 27.80 76.62 -32.44
N ILE A 640 28.33 75.81 -33.39
CA ILE A 640 29.20 74.59 -33.21
C ILE A 640 28.50 73.32 -32.57
N ASN A 641 28.72 72.03 -32.94
CA ASN A 641 29.88 71.31 -33.52
C ASN A 641 29.56 70.06 -34.41
N LEU A 642 30.63 69.52 -35.02
CA LEU A 642 30.96 68.23 -35.70
C LEU A 642 30.36 66.89 -35.13
N SER A 643 30.46 65.69 -35.75
CA SER A 643 31.00 65.23 -37.07
C SER A 643 30.66 63.76 -37.47
N TYR A 644 30.37 63.54 -38.77
CA TYR A 644 31.00 62.59 -39.74
C TYR A 644 31.25 61.08 -39.44
N SER A 645 30.70 60.22 -40.32
CA SER A 645 31.14 58.92 -40.93
C SER A 645 32.02 57.88 -40.19
N GLY A 646 31.96 56.57 -40.49
CA GLY A 646 31.06 55.81 -41.41
C GLY A 646 31.62 54.46 -41.91
N ASP A 647 30.73 53.64 -42.49
CA ASP A 647 30.95 52.57 -43.49
C ASP A 647 31.52 51.15 -43.15
N SER A 648 31.25 50.21 -44.07
CA SER A 648 31.90 48.89 -44.33
C SER A 648 31.65 47.61 -43.48
N ARG A 649 30.64 46.86 -43.91
CA ARG A 649 30.52 45.37 -44.09
C ARG A 649 31.67 44.43 -43.65
N THR A 650 31.34 43.28 -43.04
CA THR A 650 31.51 41.91 -43.66
C THR A 650 30.88 40.75 -42.83
N ASN A 651 30.81 39.56 -43.44
CA ASN A 651 30.10 38.31 -43.04
C ASN A 651 30.50 37.68 -41.67
N SER A 652 29.59 36.97 -40.99
CA SER A 652 29.42 35.49 -41.14
C SER A 652 28.53 34.79 -40.08
N SER A 653 27.73 33.81 -40.52
CA SER A 653 27.25 32.55 -39.87
C SER A 653 27.05 32.40 -38.34
N HIS A 654 25.85 31.92 -37.95
CA HIS A 654 25.50 31.03 -36.80
C HIS A 654 26.01 31.37 -35.37
N ASP A 655 25.25 31.14 -34.28
CA ASP A 655 24.44 29.95 -33.99
C ASP A 655 23.25 30.20 -33.02
N LYS A 656 22.45 29.17 -32.75
CA LYS A 656 21.24 29.20 -31.89
C LYS A 656 21.55 28.84 -30.43
N ASN A 657 21.42 29.79 -29.49
CA ASN A 657 21.47 29.41 -28.05
C ASN A 657 20.77 30.37 -27.05
N SER A 658 19.81 31.20 -27.50
CA SER A 658 19.18 32.22 -26.64
C SER A 658 18.15 31.67 -25.63
N ASP A 659 17.47 30.56 -25.91
CA ASP A 659 16.28 30.14 -25.13
C ASP A 659 16.62 29.42 -23.82
N VAL A 660 17.78 28.77 -23.74
CA VAL A 660 18.19 27.97 -22.57
C VAL A 660 18.38 28.86 -21.33
N GLN A 661 19.04 30.01 -21.50
CA GLN A 661 19.25 30.97 -20.41
C GLN A 661 17.93 31.61 -19.93
N LEU A 662 16.96 31.80 -20.84
CA LEU A 662 15.64 32.33 -20.51
C LEU A 662 14.78 31.32 -19.72
N MET A 663 14.89 30.02 -20.04
CA MET A 663 14.26 28.96 -19.23
C MET A 663 14.88 28.84 -17.84
N GLU A 664 16.21 28.93 -17.70
CA GLU A 664 16.86 28.76 -16.40
C GLU A 664 16.51 29.91 -15.43
N ALA A 665 16.41 31.15 -15.94
CA ALA A 665 15.90 32.29 -15.17
C ALA A 665 14.47 32.04 -14.64
N ARG A 666 13.57 31.52 -15.49
CA ARG A 666 12.19 31.17 -15.09
C ARG A 666 12.15 30.05 -14.05
N LYS A 667 13.02 29.05 -14.17
CA LYS A 667 13.10 27.91 -13.23
C LYS A 667 13.55 28.35 -11.82
N ARG A 668 14.46 29.33 -11.72
CA ARG A 668 14.87 29.92 -10.43
C ARG A 668 13.74 30.70 -9.76
N ILE A 669 12.94 31.46 -10.52
CA ILE A 669 11.77 32.18 -10.01
C ILE A 669 10.69 31.20 -9.51
N SER A 670 10.42 30.11 -10.24
CA SER A 670 9.45 29.10 -9.83
C SER A 670 9.78 28.46 -8.49
N ASN A 671 11.07 28.22 -8.20
CA ASN A 671 11.51 27.63 -6.93
C ASN A 671 11.44 28.61 -5.74
N MET A 672 11.45 29.93 -5.97
CA MET A 672 11.22 30.92 -4.90
C MET A 672 9.73 31.14 -4.58
N MET A 673 8.83 30.78 -5.50
CA MET A 673 7.38 31.06 -5.39
C MET A 673 6.57 29.95 -4.69
N GLY A 674 7.24 28.94 -4.11
CA GLY A 674 6.69 28.13 -3.02
C GLY A 674 5.34 27.45 -3.27
N ARG A 675 5.17 26.76 -4.41
CA ARG A 675 4.04 25.85 -4.63
C ARG A 675 4.52 24.44 -4.99
N THR A 676 4.02 23.47 -4.23
CA THR A 676 3.61 22.16 -4.75
C THR A 676 2.28 22.31 -5.47
#